data_AF-A0A965NJS4-F1
#
_entry.id   AF-A0A965NJS4-F1
#
_cell.length_a   1.000
_cell.length_b   1.000
_cell.length_c   1.000
_cell.angle_alpha   90.00
_cell.angle_beta   90.00
_cell.angle_gamma   90.00
#
_symmetry.space_group_name_H-M   'P 1'
#
loop_
_entity.id
_entity.type
_entity.pdbx_description
1 polymer ?
#
loop_
_entity_poly.entity_id
_entity_poly.type
_entity_poly.pdbx_seq_one_letter_code
_entity_poly.pdbx_strand_id
1 'polypeptide(L)'
;AGNDSASGTKAAKAPQVVRKAPKVDWTTVTNGQVRVELCEDWKPTANVWPEKAPVVTDSYAAPAFGFARVPEKYVDTGVRAERGHPYLLRALATVKLPAGKHRLLLRGRGASALFIDGKLQVQTPFPPAGTDNKPVKEQDKYLDLGGDFRFAPPGNRDAWVEFETKGGEHRVILETVVGFILNNKGSRRRPELGETVAAISLAGRTDWQLLTPSADASNYNDAGWVAYAAEEENRLGKIDAAARAAARAREGDYWLKRREAAQQWLAQTPETAVPALAAGFPANNPIDHFIAEKIVAYQGQMKSVKTGGVDFYAKVFPIIEASCLECHQGGKPKGKLHLDTRAGALKGGKSDGAALVPGDPAKSPLLTRIKSQDPDEVMPPKGHRVAATDIATIEQWIKEGAVWPDYRTLPTTINPLTEDLVFLRRVTLDTVGVPPSLSEIETFVADTSGDKRAKAIDRLLHDPRAADHWTGYWQDILAENPNILNPTLNNSGPFRWWIYESLADHKPLDLMVTELLRLKGSSAAGGPAGFGLASQNDVPMAAKATIVTTAFLGMETKCARCHDAPAHTAKQEQVFALAALLETKAVKVPLTSSVSMAKLREGGRIAQVMANRLWARLMGRGLVDQAWDWERSKNSHPELLRWLGRELVRSGYDADHVLRLILNSHAYQRATDTSQKQSSPLFASPAPRRLSAEQVVDSMFATTGKPFRTEEASLDIDSIREQANSLTLGQPRRAWMLTSTSNERDRPALALPRIQAVCDVLAAFGWRASRPDPVTDRESAANSLQPAILSNGTMGTWVTRLSDDHGVTALALDARSPEALTDALFLRLLSRHPTAAEQKKYSAYLGEGFAGRIVNVASPRPAGPRKPEYYVSWSNHLNDLATTVRMQQEAAARKGDPATDRLTTEWRRRAEDVVWALVNSPEFIYN
;
A
#
# COMPACT_ATOMS: atom_id res chain seq x y z
N ALA A 1 -42.38 30.73 -5.72
CA ALA A 1 -42.39 31.59 -4.53
C ALA A 1 -42.96 30.78 -3.38
N GLY A 2 -42.25 30.71 -2.23
CA GLY A 2 -42.75 30.11 -0.99
C GLY A 2 -42.16 28.74 -0.63
N ASN A 3 -40.93 28.71 -0.08
CA ASN A 3 -40.59 27.89 1.10
C ASN A 3 -39.23 28.34 1.69
N ASP A 4 -39.20 29.55 2.25
CA ASP A 4 -38.06 30.13 2.99
C ASP A 4 -38.35 30.12 4.51
N SER A 5 -38.79 28.99 5.08
CA SER A 5 -39.14 28.95 6.50
C SER A 5 -38.67 27.69 7.22
N ALA A 6 -37.49 27.78 7.84
CA ALA A 6 -37.18 27.04 9.05
C ALA A 6 -36.26 27.77 10.05
N SER A 7 -35.69 28.95 9.74
CA SER A 7 -34.76 29.65 10.66
C SER A 7 -34.94 31.17 10.80
N GLY A 8 -35.98 31.78 10.22
CA GLY A 8 -36.31 33.20 10.45
C GLY A 8 -35.23 34.23 10.02
N THR A 9 -34.14 33.79 9.39
CA THR A 9 -33.11 34.67 8.82
C THR A 9 -33.11 34.47 7.31
N LYS A 10 -33.55 35.50 6.56
CA LYS A 10 -33.34 35.53 5.10
C LYS A 10 -31.84 35.35 4.85
N ALA A 11 -31.46 34.31 4.10
CA ALA A 11 -30.08 34.14 3.67
C ALA A 11 -29.61 35.44 3.00
N ALA A 12 -28.57 36.06 3.56
CA ALA A 12 -28.09 37.34 3.06
C ALA A 12 -27.57 37.18 1.63
N LYS A 13 -28.03 38.05 0.71
CA LYS A 13 -27.49 38.13 -0.65
C LYS A 13 -26.00 38.52 -0.58
N ALA A 14 -25.22 38.05 -1.55
CA ALA A 14 -23.79 38.33 -1.62
C ALA A 14 -23.50 39.85 -1.56
N PRO A 15 -22.50 40.30 -0.79
CA PRO A 15 -22.09 41.71 -0.79
C PRO A 15 -21.59 42.12 -2.19
N GLN A 16 -22.00 43.31 -2.66
CA GLN A 16 -21.49 43.89 -3.91
C GLN A 16 -20.03 44.31 -3.74
N VAL A 17 -19.08 43.48 -4.18
CA VAL A 17 -17.72 43.94 -4.50
C VAL A 17 -17.63 44.02 -6.01
N VAL A 18 -17.05 45.11 -6.51
CA VAL A 18 -16.92 45.37 -7.94
C VAL A 18 -15.67 44.66 -8.47
N ARG A 19 -15.79 43.38 -8.84
CA ARG A 19 -14.74 42.66 -9.58
C ARG A 19 -15.04 42.71 -11.08
N LYS A 20 -14.09 43.14 -11.89
CA LYS A 20 -14.21 43.13 -13.37
C LYS A 20 -13.97 41.72 -13.90
N ALA A 21 -14.70 41.33 -14.94
CA ALA A 21 -14.45 40.07 -15.61
C ALA A 21 -13.03 40.05 -16.20
N PRO A 22 -12.29 38.94 -16.06
CA PRO A 22 -10.97 38.81 -16.67
C PRO A 22 -11.10 38.85 -18.20
N LYS A 23 -10.08 39.39 -18.87
CA LYS A 23 -9.92 39.20 -20.31
C LYS A 23 -9.40 37.78 -20.54
N VAL A 24 -10.15 37.00 -21.31
CA VAL A 24 -9.83 35.60 -21.61
C VAL A 24 -9.90 35.38 -23.12
N ASP A 25 -9.06 34.48 -23.61
CA ASP A 25 -9.09 34.03 -24.99
C ASP A 25 -10.10 32.89 -25.12
N TRP A 26 -11.25 33.17 -25.73
CA TRP A 26 -12.31 32.18 -25.90
C TRP A 26 -12.00 31.16 -27.02
N THR A 27 -10.98 31.39 -27.84
CA THR A 27 -10.59 30.42 -28.89
C THR A 27 -9.99 29.14 -28.31
N THR A 28 -9.56 29.19 -27.05
CA THR A 28 -8.97 28.06 -26.35
C THR A 28 -10.00 27.14 -25.69
N VAL A 29 -11.27 27.56 -25.67
CA VAL A 29 -12.39 26.85 -25.03
C VAL A 29 -13.08 25.94 -26.04
N THR A 30 -13.10 24.64 -25.74
CA THR A 30 -13.77 23.62 -26.57
C THR A 30 -15.23 23.49 -26.17
N ASN A 31 -16.13 23.41 -27.14
CA ASN A 31 -17.55 23.16 -26.88
C ASN A 31 -17.78 21.82 -26.15
N GLY A 32 -18.71 21.82 -25.19
CA GLY A 32 -19.07 20.64 -24.41
C GLY A 32 -18.13 20.31 -23.24
N GLN A 33 -17.10 21.13 -22.98
CA GLN A 33 -16.17 20.92 -21.87
C GLN A 33 -15.84 22.22 -21.14
N VAL A 34 -15.50 22.11 -19.85
CA VAL A 34 -14.97 23.20 -19.06
C VAL A 34 -13.45 23.20 -19.18
N ARG A 35 -12.87 24.25 -19.76
CA ARG A 35 -11.42 24.47 -19.75
C ARG A 35 -11.03 25.03 -18.39
N VAL A 36 -10.16 24.33 -17.67
CA VAL A 36 -9.60 24.78 -16.38
C VAL A 36 -8.15 25.19 -16.58
N GLU A 37 -7.82 26.41 -16.19
CA GLU A 37 -6.51 27.03 -16.27
C GLU A 37 -5.99 27.25 -14.85
N LEU A 38 -4.73 26.86 -14.62
CA LEU A 38 -4.01 27.05 -13.37
C LEU A 38 -2.89 28.06 -13.60
N CYS A 39 -2.82 29.08 -12.75
CA CYS A 39 -1.86 30.17 -12.88
C CYS A 39 -1.01 30.28 -11.61
N GLU A 40 0.11 29.54 -11.59
CA GLU A 40 0.95 29.35 -10.40
C GLU A 40 2.06 30.40 -10.24
N ASP A 41 2.39 31.14 -11.30
CA ASP A 41 3.45 32.17 -11.28
C ASP A 41 3.02 33.46 -10.56
N TRP A 42 1.74 33.57 -10.22
CA TRP A 42 1.22 34.65 -9.41
C TRP A 42 1.65 34.46 -7.95
N LYS A 43 2.64 35.25 -7.50
CA LYS A 43 3.24 35.19 -6.16
C LYS A 43 2.81 36.37 -5.28
N PRO A 44 1.54 36.43 -4.82
CA PRO A 44 1.09 37.54 -3.99
C PRO A 44 1.79 37.56 -2.62
N THR A 45 1.86 38.73 -2.01
CA THR A 45 2.33 38.95 -0.62
C THR A 45 1.19 39.27 0.35
N ALA A 46 -0.02 39.50 -0.17
CA ALA A 46 -1.25 39.68 0.59
C ALA A 46 -2.43 38.97 -0.09
N ASN A 47 -3.54 38.80 0.61
CA ASN A 47 -4.73 38.13 0.09
C ASN A 47 -5.54 39.10 -0.79
N VAL A 48 -5.16 39.15 -2.06
CA VAL A 48 -5.71 40.05 -3.06
C VAL A 48 -6.06 39.29 -4.32
N TRP A 49 -6.88 39.86 -5.20
CA TRP A 49 -7.05 39.35 -6.56
C TRP A 49 -5.86 39.82 -7.44
N PRO A 50 -5.48 39.07 -8.48
CA PRO A 50 -4.43 39.49 -9.39
C PRO A 50 -4.86 40.74 -10.17
N GLU A 51 -4.02 41.79 -10.17
CA GLU A 51 -4.30 43.05 -10.88
C GLU A 51 -4.26 42.90 -12.40
N LYS A 52 -3.40 42.00 -12.89
CA LYS A 52 -3.25 41.63 -14.30
C LYS A 52 -3.61 40.16 -14.47
N ALA A 53 -4.10 39.77 -15.65
CA ALA A 53 -4.36 38.38 -15.96
C ALA A 53 -3.05 37.58 -15.78
N PRO A 54 -2.99 36.62 -14.83
CA PRO A 54 -1.79 35.84 -14.63
C PRO A 54 -1.57 34.86 -15.79
N VAL A 55 -0.32 34.45 -15.98
CA VAL A 55 0.06 33.50 -17.02
C VAL A 55 -0.49 32.12 -16.68
N VAL A 56 -1.09 31.46 -17.66
CA VAL A 56 -1.53 30.07 -17.53
C VAL A 56 -0.31 29.17 -17.54
N THR A 57 -0.04 28.51 -16.43
CA THR A 57 1.11 27.61 -16.25
C THR A 57 0.74 26.16 -16.52
N ASP A 58 -0.52 25.79 -16.35
CA ASP A 58 -1.04 24.43 -16.53
C ASP A 58 -2.55 24.51 -16.87
N SER A 59 -3.09 23.50 -17.56
CA SER A 59 -4.51 23.47 -17.90
C SER A 59 -5.03 22.06 -18.16
N TYR A 60 -6.31 21.82 -17.88
CA TYR A 60 -6.99 20.57 -18.14
C TYR A 60 -8.47 20.79 -18.46
N ALA A 61 -9.13 19.82 -19.08
CA ALA A 61 -10.58 19.87 -19.31
C ALA A 61 -11.32 19.20 -18.15
N ALA A 62 -12.54 19.63 -17.84
CA ALA A 62 -13.45 19.03 -16.87
C ALA A 62 -14.89 18.95 -17.43
N PRO A 63 -15.71 18.00 -16.98
CA PRO A 63 -17.07 17.83 -17.50
C PRO A 63 -18.04 18.92 -17.03
N ALA A 64 -17.83 19.49 -15.84
CA ALA A 64 -18.70 20.49 -15.25
C ALA A 64 -17.90 21.47 -14.35
N PHE A 65 -18.54 22.55 -13.90
CA PHE A 65 -17.98 23.49 -12.92
C PHE A 65 -18.06 22.91 -11.50
N GLY A 66 -17.49 21.72 -11.29
CA GLY A 66 -17.39 21.07 -9.99
C GLY A 66 -16.02 20.42 -9.82
N PHE A 67 -15.28 20.85 -8.78
CA PHE A 67 -13.88 20.49 -8.59
C PHE A 67 -13.62 20.09 -7.13
N ALA A 68 -13.22 18.84 -6.90
CA ALA A 68 -12.79 18.34 -5.58
C ALA A 68 -11.28 18.46 -5.37
N ARG A 69 -10.51 18.36 -6.46
CA ARG A 69 -9.06 18.62 -6.53
C ARG A 69 -8.69 19.06 -7.94
N VAL A 70 -7.43 19.45 -8.13
CA VAL A 70 -6.81 19.63 -9.45
C VAL A 70 -5.91 18.43 -9.78
N PRO A 71 -5.47 18.25 -11.04
CA PRO A 71 -4.39 17.32 -11.37
C PRO A 71 -3.17 17.55 -10.47
N GLU A 72 -2.38 16.51 -10.25
CA GLU A 72 -1.11 16.62 -9.54
C GLU A 72 -0.05 17.29 -10.42
N LYS A 73 0.92 17.96 -9.80
CA LYS A 73 2.07 18.55 -10.52
C LYS A 73 3.23 17.58 -10.48
N TYR A 74 4.01 17.53 -11.56
CA TYR A 74 5.18 16.67 -11.67
C TYR A 74 6.42 17.46 -12.07
N VAL A 75 7.58 17.11 -11.50
CA VAL A 75 8.88 17.59 -12.00
C VAL A 75 9.21 16.91 -13.33
N ASP A 76 10.29 17.33 -13.97
CA ASP A 76 10.84 16.75 -15.20
C ASP A 76 10.96 15.23 -15.17
N THR A 77 11.29 14.63 -14.02
CA THR A 77 11.38 13.16 -13.86
C THR A 77 10.04 12.44 -13.67
N GLY A 78 8.90 13.13 -13.71
CA GLY A 78 7.58 12.53 -13.46
C GLY A 78 7.29 12.21 -11.99
N VAL A 79 8.07 12.77 -11.07
CA VAL A 79 7.87 12.69 -9.63
C VAL A 79 6.99 13.85 -9.16
N ARG A 80 6.10 13.61 -8.18
CA ARG A 80 5.21 14.67 -7.64
C ARG A 80 5.98 15.89 -7.18
N ALA A 81 5.50 17.06 -7.59
CA ALA A 81 6.01 18.38 -7.26
C ALA A 81 4.99 19.16 -6.42
N GLU A 82 5.45 20.25 -5.81
CA GLU A 82 4.55 21.19 -5.13
C GLU A 82 4.00 22.19 -6.14
N ARG A 83 2.69 22.43 -6.06
CA ARG A 83 2.07 23.56 -6.76
C ARG A 83 2.46 24.85 -6.06
N GLY A 84 2.75 25.89 -6.84
CA GLY A 84 2.97 27.24 -6.30
C GLY A 84 1.73 27.68 -5.53
N HIS A 85 1.89 28.33 -4.38
CA HIS A 85 0.75 28.73 -3.56
C HIS A 85 0.97 30.10 -2.88
N PRO A 86 -0.05 30.97 -2.78
CA PRO A 86 -1.36 30.85 -3.44
C PRO A 86 -1.25 30.85 -4.98
N TYR A 87 -2.25 30.30 -5.67
CA TYR A 87 -2.37 30.35 -7.13
C TYR A 87 -3.80 30.67 -7.56
N LEU A 88 -4.00 31.06 -8.83
CA LEU A 88 -5.34 31.29 -9.38
C LEU A 88 -5.78 30.07 -10.21
N LEU A 89 -6.96 29.55 -9.91
CA LEU A 89 -7.68 28.64 -10.80
C LEU A 89 -8.75 29.44 -11.56
N ARG A 90 -8.82 29.25 -12.87
CA ARG A 90 -9.85 29.82 -13.75
C ARG A 90 -10.50 28.72 -14.58
N ALA A 91 -11.81 28.58 -14.50
CA ALA A 91 -12.60 27.66 -15.31
C ALA A 91 -13.47 28.43 -16.30
N LEU A 92 -13.50 27.97 -17.56
CA LEU A 92 -14.10 28.63 -18.71
C LEU A 92 -14.97 27.66 -19.50
N ALA A 93 -16.20 28.04 -19.82
CA ALA A 93 -17.02 27.27 -20.75
C ALA A 93 -18.12 28.12 -21.39
N THR A 94 -18.61 27.67 -22.54
CA THR A 94 -19.89 28.12 -23.11
C THR A 94 -20.98 27.16 -22.65
N VAL A 95 -21.98 27.66 -21.92
CA VAL A 95 -23.06 26.86 -21.34
C VAL A 95 -24.40 27.29 -21.94
N LYS A 96 -25.22 26.32 -22.37
CA LYS A 96 -26.56 26.58 -22.86
C LYS A 96 -27.57 26.57 -21.72
N LEU A 97 -28.28 27.68 -21.50
CA LEU A 97 -29.30 27.79 -20.47
C LEU A 97 -30.69 28.06 -21.09
N PRO A 98 -31.78 27.54 -20.49
CA PRO A 98 -33.13 27.91 -20.91
C PRO A 98 -33.44 29.37 -20.55
N ALA A 99 -34.50 29.93 -21.12
CA ALA A 99 -35.00 31.23 -20.68
C ALA A 99 -35.64 31.12 -19.29
N GLY A 100 -35.52 32.18 -18.49
CA GLY A 100 -36.22 32.29 -17.21
C GLY A 100 -35.35 32.83 -16.09
N LYS A 101 -35.97 32.86 -14.90
CA LYS A 101 -35.35 33.34 -13.66
C LYS A 101 -34.79 32.16 -12.86
N HIS A 102 -33.50 31.92 -13.01
CA HIS A 102 -32.75 30.86 -12.35
C HIS A 102 -32.11 31.34 -11.05
N ARG A 103 -31.53 30.41 -10.29
CA ARG A 103 -30.67 30.71 -9.13
C ARG A 103 -29.30 30.09 -9.38
N LEU A 104 -28.25 30.88 -9.17
CA LEU A 104 -26.86 30.44 -9.25
C LEU A 104 -26.30 30.31 -7.83
N LEU A 105 -25.52 29.25 -7.62
CA LEU A 105 -24.75 29.00 -6.41
C LEU A 105 -23.27 29.00 -6.78
N LEU A 106 -22.47 29.62 -5.92
CA LEU A 106 -21.02 29.56 -5.95
C LEU A 106 -20.50 29.09 -4.60
N ARG A 107 -19.67 28.06 -4.64
CA ARG A 107 -18.95 27.51 -3.48
C ARG A 107 -17.45 27.54 -3.73
N GLY A 108 -16.69 27.87 -2.70
CA GLY A 108 -15.24 27.66 -2.70
C GLY A 108 -14.63 27.91 -1.33
N ARG A 109 -13.48 27.28 -1.09
CA ARG A 109 -12.66 27.49 0.12
C ARG A 109 -11.91 28.82 0.10
N GLY A 110 -11.42 29.20 -1.08
CA GLY A 110 -10.82 30.50 -1.35
C GLY A 110 -11.81 31.57 -1.79
N ALA A 111 -11.29 32.78 -2.02
CA ALA A 111 -12.07 33.84 -2.67
C ALA A 111 -12.41 33.40 -4.09
N SER A 112 -13.70 33.35 -4.41
CA SER A 112 -14.20 32.84 -5.69
C SER A 112 -15.11 33.87 -6.35
N ALA A 113 -15.19 33.88 -7.67
CA ALA A 113 -16.02 34.80 -8.44
C ALA A 113 -16.56 34.13 -9.71
N LEU A 114 -17.87 34.21 -9.91
CA LEU A 114 -18.57 33.68 -11.07
C LEU A 114 -19.06 34.82 -11.95
N PHE A 115 -18.70 34.76 -13.24
CA PHE A 115 -19.14 35.70 -14.27
C PHE A 115 -19.94 34.96 -15.32
N ILE A 116 -20.98 35.63 -15.81
CA ILE A 116 -21.73 35.21 -16.99
C ILE A 116 -21.81 36.41 -17.93
N ASP A 117 -21.41 36.20 -19.19
CA ASP A 117 -21.40 37.21 -20.26
C ASP A 117 -20.67 38.50 -19.86
N GLY A 118 -19.51 38.35 -19.21
CA GLY A 118 -18.65 39.45 -18.77
C GLY A 118 -19.16 40.21 -17.54
N LYS A 119 -20.28 39.81 -16.95
CA LYS A 119 -20.85 40.41 -15.73
C LYS A 119 -20.62 39.52 -14.53
N LEU A 120 -20.13 40.09 -13.43
CA LEU A 120 -20.03 39.40 -12.15
C LEU A 120 -21.44 39.08 -11.64
N GLN A 121 -21.70 37.81 -11.38
CA GLN A 121 -22.99 37.34 -10.86
C GLN A 121 -22.93 37.15 -9.35
N VAL A 122 -21.92 36.43 -8.87
CA VAL A 122 -21.78 36.07 -7.46
C VAL A 122 -20.30 35.84 -7.10
N GLN A 123 -19.94 36.05 -5.85
CA GLN A 123 -18.58 35.89 -5.34
C GLN A 123 -18.57 35.46 -3.87
N THR A 124 -17.49 34.81 -3.46
CA THR A 124 -17.20 34.48 -2.05
C THR A 124 -15.99 35.29 -1.58
N PRO A 125 -15.95 35.72 -0.30
CA PRO A 125 -14.86 36.53 0.20
C PRO A 125 -13.59 35.69 0.39
N PHE A 126 -12.45 36.39 0.47
CA PHE A 126 -11.23 35.82 1.02
C PHE A 126 -11.49 35.26 2.43
N PRO A 127 -10.79 34.18 2.82
CA PRO A 127 -10.77 33.76 4.21
C PRO A 127 -10.50 34.93 5.15
N PRO A 128 -11.22 35.04 6.28
CA PRO A 128 -10.93 36.08 7.26
C PRO A 128 -9.48 35.93 7.73
N ALA A 129 -8.81 37.06 7.96
CA ALA A 129 -7.49 37.05 8.60
C ALA A 129 -7.60 36.34 9.96
N GLY A 130 -6.64 35.48 10.28
CA GLY A 130 -6.62 34.82 11.58
C GLY A 130 -6.46 35.86 12.68
N THR A 131 -7.41 35.93 13.62
CA THR A 131 -7.23 36.69 14.85
C THR A 131 -6.54 35.78 15.89
N ASP A 132 -5.33 36.14 16.27
CA ASP A 132 -4.69 35.79 17.55
C ASP A 132 -4.88 34.35 18.07
N ASN A 133 -4.41 33.34 17.32
CA ASN A 133 -4.45 31.93 17.72
C ASN A 133 -5.83 31.36 18.11
N LYS A 134 -6.92 32.09 17.83
CA LYS A 134 -8.28 31.58 17.99
C LYS A 134 -8.77 31.06 16.64
N PRO A 135 -9.43 29.89 16.60
CA PRO A 135 -10.02 29.40 15.37
C PRO A 135 -10.96 30.47 14.78
N VAL A 136 -10.94 30.62 13.46
CA VAL A 136 -12.01 31.32 12.74
C VAL A 136 -13.32 30.74 13.26
N LYS A 137 -14.22 31.62 13.74
CA LYS A 137 -15.52 31.26 14.33
C LYS A 137 -16.09 30.00 13.70
N GLU A 138 -16.58 29.10 14.56
CA GLU A 138 -17.46 27.99 14.22
C GLU A 138 -18.35 28.36 13.04
N GLN A 139 -18.41 27.50 12.03
CA GLN A 139 -19.32 27.66 10.89
C GLN A 139 -20.75 27.45 11.43
N ASP A 140 -21.29 28.43 12.14
CA ASP A 140 -22.59 28.34 12.82
C ASP A 140 -23.75 28.71 11.90
N LYS A 141 -23.42 29.36 10.78
CA LYS A 141 -24.38 29.84 9.78
C LYS A 141 -24.12 29.11 8.48
N TYR A 142 -25.02 28.20 8.15
CA TYR A 142 -25.05 27.52 6.87
C TYR A 142 -26.07 28.18 5.96
N LEU A 143 -25.75 28.25 4.68
CA LEU A 143 -26.73 28.53 3.67
C LEU A 143 -27.67 27.32 3.57
N ASP A 144 -28.97 27.54 3.62
CA ASP A 144 -30.00 26.54 3.37
C ASP A 144 -30.95 27.08 2.31
N LEU A 145 -30.97 26.43 1.15
CA LEU A 145 -31.82 26.80 0.01
C LEU A 145 -32.98 25.82 -0.19
N GLY A 146 -33.24 24.95 0.79
CA GLY A 146 -34.31 23.96 0.81
C GLY A 146 -34.07 22.72 -0.06
N GLY A 147 -35.02 21.79 -0.06
CA GLY A 147 -34.98 20.57 -0.87
C GLY A 147 -33.88 19.60 -0.43
N ASP A 148 -33.09 19.11 -1.38
CA ASP A 148 -31.96 18.20 -1.17
C ASP A 148 -30.61 18.91 -1.14
N PHE A 149 -30.61 20.23 -0.90
CA PHE A 149 -29.42 21.08 -0.88
C PHE A 149 -28.28 20.51 -0.02
N ARG A 150 -27.09 20.50 -0.62
CA ARG A 150 -25.84 20.06 0.03
C ARG A 150 -25.24 21.19 0.84
N PHE A 151 -25.03 21.00 2.14
CA PHE A 151 -24.36 21.97 3.00
C PHE A 151 -22.86 22.09 2.67
N ALA A 152 -22.28 23.25 2.95
CA ALA A 152 -20.85 23.50 2.71
C ALA A 152 -19.97 22.72 3.69
N PRO A 153 -18.98 21.95 3.21
CA PRO A 153 -18.00 21.32 4.10
C PRO A 153 -17.08 22.38 4.74
N PRO A 154 -16.32 22.02 5.78
CA PRO A 154 -15.52 22.97 6.55
C PRO A 154 -14.56 23.79 5.70
N GLY A 155 -14.41 25.07 6.07
CA GLY A 155 -13.56 26.03 5.38
C GLY A 155 -14.11 26.55 4.05
N ASN A 156 -15.18 25.95 3.51
CA ASN A 156 -15.84 26.41 2.28
C ASN A 156 -16.86 27.49 2.60
N ARG A 157 -17.08 28.40 1.64
CA ARG A 157 -18.07 29.47 1.73
C ARG A 157 -19.01 29.38 0.54
N ASP A 158 -20.29 29.60 0.82
CA ASP A 158 -21.33 29.68 -0.18
C ASP A 158 -21.79 31.11 -0.39
N ALA A 159 -22.14 31.42 -1.64
CA ALA A 159 -22.89 32.59 -2.02
C ALA A 159 -23.85 32.23 -3.15
N TRP A 160 -25.01 32.89 -3.22
CA TRP A 160 -25.98 32.65 -4.28
C TRP A 160 -26.60 33.95 -4.79
N VAL A 161 -27.16 33.91 -6.00
CA VAL A 161 -27.84 35.03 -6.64
C VAL A 161 -28.97 34.56 -7.56
N GLU A 162 -29.97 35.39 -7.79
CA GLU A 162 -30.93 35.18 -8.88
C GLU A 162 -30.31 35.62 -10.21
N PHE A 163 -30.47 34.82 -11.25
CA PHE A 163 -29.95 35.08 -12.59
C PHE A 163 -31.07 34.93 -13.61
N GLU A 164 -31.36 36.00 -14.34
CA GLU A 164 -32.40 36.01 -15.37
C GLU A 164 -31.77 36.07 -16.76
N THR A 165 -32.22 35.19 -17.65
CA THR A 165 -31.75 35.13 -19.03
C THR A 165 -32.91 34.92 -20.01
N LYS A 166 -32.71 35.38 -21.25
CA LYS A 166 -33.57 35.06 -22.42
C LYS A 166 -33.30 33.66 -22.98
N GLY A 167 -32.38 32.91 -22.37
CA GLY A 167 -31.92 31.61 -22.82
C GLY A 167 -30.91 31.72 -23.97
N GLY A 168 -30.29 30.59 -24.29
CA GLY A 168 -29.24 30.49 -25.32
C GLY A 168 -27.88 30.16 -24.72
N GLU A 169 -26.83 30.45 -25.48
CA GLU A 169 -25.44 30.22 -25.06
C GLU A 169 -24.93 31.37 -24.21
N HIS A 170 -24.27 31.01 -23.11
CA HIS A 170 -23.70 31.92 -22.14
C HIS A 170 -22.23 31.62 -21.92
N ARG A 171 -21.42 32.67 -21.88
CA ARG A 171 -19.98 32.57 -21.58
C ARG A 171 -19.78 32.63 -20.08
N VAL A 172 -19.37 31.52 -19.49
CA VAL A 172 -19.22 31.36 -18.05
C VAL A 172 -17.74 31.36 -17.66
N ILE A 173 -17.39 32.16 -16.66
CA ILE A 173 -16.05 32.20 -16.07
C ILE A 173 -16.19 32.00 -14.56
N LEU A 174 -15.51 31.01 -14.01
CA LEU A 174 -15.30 30.86 -12.58
C LEU A 174 -13.83 31.09 -12.27
N GLU A 175 -13.52 32.01 -11.36
CA GLU A 175 -12.15 32.17 -10.84
C GLU A 175 -12.14 31.92 -9.33
N THR A 176 -11.12 31.22 -8.83
CA THR A 176 -10.89 31.03 -7.41
C THR A 176 -9.41 31.17 -7.07
N VAL A 177 -9.11 31.82 -5.95
CA VAL A 177 -7.76 31.88 -5.38
C VAL A 177 -7.56 30.68 -4.47
N VAL A 178 -6.63 29.79 -4.84
CA VAL A 178 -6.32 28.58 -4.07
C VAL A 178 -5.11 28.83 -3.17
N GLY A 179 -5.24 28.51 -1.89
CA GLY A 179 -4.26 28.86 -0.86
C GLY A 179 -4.42 30.30 -0.35
N PHE A 180 -3.69 30.64 0.72
CA PHE A 180 -3.84 31.91 1.43
C PHE A 180 -2.57 32.29 2.19
N ILE A 181 -2.37 33.58 2.42
CA ILE A 181 -1.28 34.15 3.21
C ILE A 181 -1.78 34.39 4.62
N LEU A 182 -1.22 33.67 5.59
CA LEU A 182 -1.66 33.68 6.97
C LEU A 182 -1.29 34.95 7.73
N ASN A 183 -0.09 35.48 7.45
CA ASN A 183 0.47 36.61 8.19
C ASN A 183 1.46 37.40 7.32
N ASN A 184 1.85 38.57 7.83
CA ASN A 184 2.83 39.46 7.22
C ASN A 184 4.28 38.90 7.21
N LYS A 185 4.55 37.80 7.94
CA LYS A 185 5.84 37.09 7.91
C LYS A 185 5.96 36.13 6.73
N GLY A 186 4.92 36.02 5.90
CA GLY A 186 4.92 35.21 4.70
C GLY A 186 4.55 33.75 4.93
N SER A 187 4.06 33.36 6.11
CA SER A 187 3.50 32.02 6.34
C SER A 187 2.35 31.75 5.39
N ARG A 188 2.31 30.56 4.80
CA ARG A 188 1.32 30.18 3.79
C ARG A 188 0.59 28.90 4.20
N ARG A 189 -0.63 28.76 3.72
CA ARG A 189 -1.38 27.50 3.78
C ARG A 189 -1.05 26.60 2.59
N ARG A 190 -1.21 25.28 2.77
CA ARG A 190 -1.20 24.31 1.67
C ARG A 190 -2.31 24.67 0.67
N PRO A 191 -2.07 24.54 -0.65
CA PRO A 191 -3.05 24.92 -1.66
C PRO A 191 -4.11 23.84 -1.91
N GLU A 192 -4.88 23.49 -0.88
CA GLU A 192 -6.03 22.63 -1.07
C GLU A 192 -7.20 23.40 -1.67
N LEU A 193 -7.76 22.88 -2.77
CA LEU A 193 -8.86 23.53 -3.48
C LEU A 193 -10.15 23.58 -2.64
N GLY A 194 -10.41 22.54 -1.84
CA GLY A 194 -11.72 22.32 -1.24
C GLY A 194 -12.78 21.99 -2.30
N GLU A 195 -14.05 22.07 -1.91
CA GLU A 195 -15.18 21.86 -2.82
C GLU A 195 -15.43 23.16 -3.58
N THR A 196 -14.88 23.30 -4.80
CA THR A 196 -15.09 24.49 -5.62
C THR A 196 -16.14 24.19 -6.69
N VAL A 197 -17.29 24.86 -6.60
CA VAL A 197 -18.48 24.53 -7.40
C VAL A 197 -19.18 25.80 -7.89
N ALA A 198 -19.61 25.79 -9.15
CA ALA A 198 -20.72 26.62 -9.63
C ALA A 198 -21.90 25.71 -9.98
N ALA A 199 -23.06 25.95 -9.37
CA ALA A 199 -24.27 25.17 -9.58
C ALA A 199 -25.46 26.07 -9.93
N ILE A 200 -26.49 25.50 -10.53
CA ILE A 200 -27.70 26.20 -10.96
C ILE A 200 -28.95 25.44 -10.51
N SER A 201 -29.95 26.18 -10.06
CA SER A 201 -31.32 25.71 -9.91
C SER A 201 -32.16 26.39 -10.99
N LEU A 202 -32.70 25.60 -11.92
CA LEU A 202 -33.47 26.13 -13.05
C LEU A 202 -34.79 26.76 -12.58
N ALA A 203 -35.40 27.57 -13.45
CA ALA A 203 -36.60 28.32 -13.11
C ALA A 203 -37.73 27.34 -12.73
N GLY A 204 -38.37 27.59 -11.59
CA GLY A 204 -39.45 26.72 -11.07
C GLY A 204 -38.98 25.42 -10.40
N ARG A 205 -37.68 25.13 -10.37
CA ARG A 205 -37.11 23.95 -9.69
C ARG A 205 -36.59 24.29 -8.29
N THR A 206 -36.52 23.27 -7.44
CA THR A 206 -35.97 23.36 -6.07
C THR A 206 -34.64 22.64 -5.93
N ASP A 207 -34.36 21.69 -6.81
CA ASP A 207 -33.11 20.95 -6.86
C ASP A 207 -32.02 21.75 -7.58
N TRP A 208 -30.78 21.30 -7.37
CA TRP A 208 -29.56 21.92 -7.88
C TRP A 208 -28.82 20.94 -8.77
N GLN A 209 -28.21 21.45 -9.82
CA GLN A 209 -27.31 20.70 -10.69
C GLN A 209 -26.01 21.46 -10.88
N LEU A 210 -24.90 20.74 -11.09
CA LEU A 210 -23.64 21.38 -11.47
C LEU A 210 -23.85 22.16 -12.77
N LEU A 211 -23.33 23.39 -12.82
CA LEU A 211 -23.31 24.14 -14.06
C LEU A 211 -22.38 23.40 -15.02
N THR A 212 -22.85 23.11 -16.23
CA THR A 212 -22.13 22.25 -17.17
C THR A 212 -22.36 22.66 -18.62
N PRO A 213 -21.35 22.58 -19.49
CA PRO A 213 -21.52 22.66 -20.94
C PRO A 213 -21.98 21.33 -21.57
N SER A 214 -22.01 20.24 -20.80
CA SER A 214 -22.48 18.91 -21.24
C SER A 214 -24.01 18.84 -21.28
N ALA A 215 -24.54 17.91 -22.08
CA ALA A 215 -25.97 17.58 -22.08
C ALA A 215 -26.43 16.93 -20.76
N ASP A 216 -25.52 16.23 -20.09
CA ASP A 216 -25.79 15.52 -18.84
C ASP A 216 -25.36 16.36 -17.64
N ALA A 217 -26.33 16.92 -16.93
CA ALA A 217 -26.10 17.70 -15.72
C ALA A 217 -26.19 16.80 -14.49
N SER A 218 -25.08 16.65 -13.76
CA SER A 218 -25.06 15.93 -12.49
C SER A 218 -25.81 16.70 -11.41
N ASN A 219 -26.69 16.03 -10.68
CA ASN A 219 -27.35 16.60 -9.51
C ASN A 219 -26.32 17.03 -8.46
N TYR A 220 -26.51 18.22 -7.91
CA TYR A 220 -25.68 18.78 -6.86
C TYR A 220 -26.38 18.70 -5.50
N ASN A 221 -26.36 17.48 -4.97
CA ASN A 221 -26.77 17.11 -3.62
C ASN A 221 -25.70 16.16 -3.03
N ASP A 222 -25.87 15.67 -1.80
CA ASP A 222 -24.85 14.80 -1.19
C ASP A 222 -24.57 13.52 -2.00
N ALA A 223 -25.60 12.83 -2.50
CA ALA A 223 -25.44 11.60 -3.26
C ALA A 223 -24.80 11.86 -4.64
N GLY A 224 -25.30 12.89 -5.34
CA GLY A 224 -24.83 13.29 -6.67
C GLY A 224 -23.40 13.81 -6.65
N TRP A 225 -23.01 14.59 -5.62
CA TRP A 225 -21.63 15.04 -5.45
C TRP A 225 -20.68 13.88 -5.17
N VAL A 226 -21.05 12.93 -4.30
CA VAL A 226 -20.22 11.75 -4.03
C VAL A 226 -19.99 10.93 -5.29
N ALA A 227 -21.03 10.69 -6.09
CA ALA A 227 -20.92 9.98 -7.36
C ALA A 227 -20.03 10.73 -8.36
N TYR A 228 -20.29 12.02 -8.56
CA TYR A 228 -19.52 12.87 -9.47
C TYR A 228 -18.04 12.97 -9.07
N ALA A 229 -17.74 13.20 -7.79
CA ALA A 229 -16.38 13.32 -7.30
C ALA A 229 -15.59 12.00 -7.45
N ALA A 230 -16.25 10.84 -7.32
CA ALA A 230 -15.61 9.55 -7.56
C ALA A 230 -15.29 9.32 -9.05
N GLU A 231 -16.19 9.70 -9.95
CA GLU A 231 -15.94 9.66 -11.39
C GLU A 231 -14.81 10.61 -11.80
N GLU A 232 -14.83 11.83 -11.25
CA GLU A 232 -13.80 12.83 -11.49
C GLU A 232 -12.44 12.39 -10.96
N GLU A 233 -12.36 11.73 -9.79
CA GLU A 233 -11.12 11.15 -9.27
C GLU A 233 -10.53 10.13 -10.24
N ASN A 234 -11.35 9.24 -10.80
CA ASN A 234 -10.91 8.26 -11.80
C ASN A 234 -10.38 8.94 -13.06
N ARG A 235 -11.03 10.02 -13.50
CA ARG A 235 -10.63 10.79 -14.68
C ARG A 235 -9.32 11.55 -14.45
N LEU A 236 -9.20 12.23 -13.32
CA LEU A 236 -7.98 12.94 -12.93
C LEU A 236 -6.82 11.97 -12.74
N GLY A 237 -7.05 10.78 -12.16
CA GLY A 237 -6.02 9.73 -12.06
C GLY A 237 -5.43 9.33 -13.42
N LYS A 238 -6.24 9.31 -14.49
CA LYS A 238 -5.76 9.06 -15.86
C LYS A 238 -4.94 10.23 -16.41
N ILE A 239 -5.35 11.47 -16.13
CA ILE A 239 -4.58 12.68 -16.49
C ILE A 239 -3.23 12.68 -15.77
N ASP A 240 -3.24 12.39 -14.47
CA ASP A 240 -2.04 12.31 -13.62
C ASP A 240 -1.08 11.23 -14.16
N ALA A 241 -1.58 10.03 -14.50
CA ALA A 241 -0.78 8.97 -15.10
C ALA A 241 -0.16 9.38 -16.44
N ALA A 242 -0.93 10.02 -17.32
CA ALA A 242 -0.44 10.52 -18.61
C ALA A 242 0.64 11.61 -18.44
N ALA A 243 0.44 12.54 -17.50
CA ALA A 243 1.41 13.59 -17.19
C ALA A 243 2.72 13.01 -16.64
N ARG A 244 2.65 12.02 -15.73
CA ARG A 244 3.83 11.29 -15.25
C ARG A 244 4.57 10.57 -16.37
N ALA A 245 3.85 9.87 -17.24
CA ALA A 245 4.44 9.15 -18.36
C ALA A 245 5.14 10.11 -19.34
N ALA A 246 4.49 11.21 -19.70
CA ALA A 246 5.05 12.23 -20.59
C ALA A 246 6.29 12.91 -19.97
N ALA A 247 6.27 13.18 -18.67
CA ALA A 247 7.43 13.71 -17.97
C ALA A 247 8.61 12.72 -18.01
N ARG A 248 8.39 11.46 -17.62
CA ARG A 248 9.41 10.40 -17.63
C ARG A 248 10.02 10.16 -19.00
N ALA A 249 9.22 10.24 -20.07
CA ALA A 249 9.70 10.04 -21.44
C ALA A 249 10.83 11.01 -21.83
N ARG A 250 10.88 12.22 -21.23
CA ARG A 250 11.95 13.22 -21.47
C ARG A 250 13.33 12.74 -21.02
N GLU A 251 13.40 11.82 -20.06
CA GLU A 251 14.65 11.24 -19.55
C GLU A 251 14.96 9.88 -20.20
N GLY A 252 14.19 9.46 -21.23
CA GLY A 252 14.27 8.12 -21.84
C GLY A 252 15.68 7.75 -22.30
N ASP A 253 16.37 8.66 -23.00
CA ASP A 253 17.72 8.44 -23.52
C ASP A 253 18.76 8.20 -22.41
N TYR A 254 18.62 8.89 -21.28
CA TYR A 254 19.49 8.69 -20.12
C TYR A 254 19.32 7.28 -19.56
N TRP A 255 18.07 6.83 -19.41
CA TRP A 255 17.77 5.49 -18.91
C TRP A 255 18.15 4.38 -19.89
N LEU A 256 18.00 4.61 -21.19
CA LEU A 256 18.43 3.66 -22.21
C LEU A 256 19.94 3.42 -22.13
N LYS A 257 20.76 4.48 -22.10
CA LYS A 257 22.23 4.38 -21.97
C LYS A 257 22.64 3.62 -20.70
N ARG A 258 21.96 3.86 -19.58
CA ARG A 258 22.22 3.14 -18.33
C ARG A 258 21.91 1.65 -18.45
N ARG A 259 20.82 1.29 -19.14
CA ARG A 259 20.44 -0.11 -19.37
C ARG A 259 21.37 -0.79 -20.37
N GLU A 260 21.81 -0.11 -21.42
CA GLU A 260 22.86 -0.60 -22.33
C GLU A 260 24.15 -0.92 -21.57
N ALA A 261 24.59 -0.04 -20.67
CA ALA A 261 25.75 -0.30 -19.82
C ALA A 261 25.53 -1.52 -18.90
N ALA A 262 24.32 -1.69 -18.36
CA ALA A 262 23.98 -2.87 -17.57
C ALA A 262 24.00 -4.16 -18.41
N GLN A 263 23.53 -4.13 -19.66
CA GLN A 263 23.59 -5.27 -20.60
C GLN A 263 25.04 -5.60 -20.98
N GLN A 264 25.88 -4.59 -21.22
CA GLN A 264 27.31 -4.79 -21.50
C GLN A 264 28.02 -5.44 -20.31
N TRP A 265 27.74 -4.96 -19.10
CA TRP A 265 28.23 -5.60 -17.87
C TRP A 265 27.74 -7.05 -17.76
N LEU A 266 26.46 -7.30 -18.02
CA LEU A 266 25.88 -8.65 -17.97
C LEU A 266 26.57 -9.61 -18.95
N ALA A 267 26.88 -9.14 -20.17
CA ALA A 267 27.59 -9.91 -21.20
C ALA A 267 29.05 -10.24 -20.82
N GLN A 268 29.70 -9.42 -19.98
CA GLN A 268 31.07 -9.64 -19.49
C GLN A 268 31.14 -10.54 -18.26
N THR A 269 30.00 -10.88 -17.65
CA THR A 269 29.95 -11.73 -16.45
C THR A 269 29.61 -13.18 -16.82
N PRO A 270 30.17 -14.19 -16.14
CA PRO A 270 29.86 -15.60 -16.40
C PRO A 270 28.34 -15.87 -16.36
N GLU A 271 27.84 -16.58 -17.36
CA GLU A 271 26.43 -17.00 -17.41
C GLU A 271 26.15 -18.08 -16.35
N THR A 272 24.94 -18.06 -15.79
CA THR A 272 24.47 -19.18 -14.96
C THR A 272 23.73 -20.17 -15.86
N ALA A 273 24.33 -21.31 -16.14
CA ALA A 273 23.69 -22.36 -16.93
C ALA A 273 22.44 -22.89 -16.22
N VAL A 274 21.36 -23.09 -16.99
CA VAL A 274 20.18 -23.81 -16.50
C VAL A 274 20.51 -25.30 -16.50
N PRO A 275 20.34 -26.02 -15.38
CA PRO A 275 20.65 -27.44 -15.31
C PRO A 275 19.69 -28.25 -16.21
N ALA A 276 20.14 -29.43 -16.63
CA ALA A 276 19.26 -30.38 -17.30
C ALA A 276 18.13 -30.82 -16.36
N LEU A 277 16.92 -31.00 -16.90
CA LEU A 277 15.79 -31.46 -16.11
C LEU A 277 16.06 -32.87 -15.58
N ALA A 278 15.97 -33.04 -14.26
CA ALA A 278 16.12 -34.35 -13.65
C ALA A 278 14.98 -35.30 -14.09
N ALA A 279 15.32 -36.56 -14.33
CA ALA A 279 14.35 -37.57 -14.76
C ALA A 279 13.18 -37.69 -13.76
N GLY A 280 11.95 -37.70 -14.28
CA GLY A 280 10.73 -37.81 -13.48
C GLY A 280 10.22 -36.50 -12.86
N PHE A 281 10.89 -35.37 -13.08
CA PHE A 281 10.40 -34.06 -12.66
C PHE A 281 9.68 -33.34 -13.81
N PRO A 282 8.52 -32.70 -13.55
CA PRO A 282 7.89 -31.79 -14.49
C PRO A 282 8.59 -30.42 -14.49
N ALA A 283 8.50 -29.70 -15.60
CA ALA A 283 8.98 -28.33 -15.71
C ALA A 283 8.09 -27.51 -16.64
N ASN A 284 7.78 -26.28 -16.23
CA ASN A 284 7.19 -25.27 -17.09
C ASN A 284 8.25 -24.29 -17.59
N ASN A 285 9.25 -23.98 -16.77
CA ASN A 285 10.30 -23.03 -17.10
C ASN A 285 11.63 -23.36 -16.35
N PRO A 286 12.72 -22.60 -16.59
CA PRO A 286 14.02 -22.86 -16.00
C PRO A 286 14.07 -22.96 -14.45
N ILE A 287 13.15 -22.32 -13.72
CA ILE A 287 13.10 -22.40 -12.25
C ILE A 287 12.93 -23.85 -11.82
N ASP A 288 12.07 -24.61 -12.50
CA ASP A 288 11.77 -25.99 -12.14
C ASP A 288 12.97 -26.92 -12.29
N HIS A 289 13.89 -26.60 -13.21
CA HIS A 289 15.13 -27.35 -13.40
C HIS A 289 16.06 -27.20 -12.19
N PHE A 290 16.25 -25.97 -11.69
CA PHE A 290 17.05 -25.71 -10.50
C PHE A 290 16.44 -26.35 -9.24
N ILE A 291 15.11 -26.32 -9.10
CA ILE A 291 14.42 -26.98 -7.98
C ILE A 291 14.60 -28.50 -8.05
N ALA A 292 14.43 -29.11 -9.24
CA ALA A 292 14.60 -30.54 -9.44
C ALA A 292 16.03 -30.99 -9.14
N GLU A 293 17.04 -30.27 -9.63
CA GLU A 293 18.45 -30.54 -9.34
C GLU A 293 18.73 -30.51 -7.84
N LYS A 294 18.25 -29.49 -7.12
CA LYS A 294 18.48 -29.37 -5.68
C LYS A 294 17.84 -30.52 -4.89
N ILE A 295 16.63 -30.94 -5.28
CA ILE A 295 15.95 -32.08 -4.66
C ILE A 295 16.74 -33.37 -4.89
N VAL A 296 17.18 -33.64 -6.12
CA VAL A 296 17.98 -34.84 -6.44
C VAL A 296 19.31 -34.84 -5.70
N ALA A 297 19.99 -33.70 -5.64
CA ALA A 297 21.24 -33.55 -4.89
C ALA A 297 21.03 -33.86 -3.39
N TYR A 298 19.95 -33.35 -2.80
CA TYR A 298 19.61 -33.64 -1.40
C TYR A 298 19.23 -35.11 -1.18
N GLN A 299 18.47 -35.72 -2.09
CA GLN A 299 18.17 -37.16 -2.04
C GLN A 299 19.45 -38.01 -2.10
N GLY A 300 20.43 -37.60 -2.92
CA GLY A 300 21.76 -38.22 -2.94
C GLY A 300 22.49 -38.13 -1.59
N GLN A 301 22.46 -36.95 -0.94
CA GLN A 301 23.01 -36.76 0.40
C GLN A 301 22.33 -37.67 1.43
N MET A 302 20.99 -37.76 1.41
CA MET A 302 20.22 -38.63 2.31
C MET A 302 20.54 -40.11 2.09
N LYS A 303 20.64 -40.57 0.83
CA LYS A 303 21.00 -41.96 0.50
C LYS A 303 22.41 -42.34 0.97
N SER A 304 23.31 -41.37 1.08
CA SER A 304 24.66 -41.60 1.59
C SER A 304 24.72 -41.81 3.11
N VAL A 305 23.66 -41.46 3.85
CA VAL A 305 23.54 -41.78 5.29
C VAL A 305 23.39 -43.29 5.44
N LYS A 306 24.36 -43.94 6.10
CA LYS A 306 24.33 -45.39 6.31
C LYS A 306 23.13 -45.80 7.17
N THR A 307 22.39 -46.81 6.72
CA THR A 307 21.31 -47.42 7.52
C THR A 307 21.88 -48.00 8.82
N GLY A 308 21.39 -47.52 9.96
CA GLY A 308 21.92 -47.88 11.29
C GLY A 308 23.20 -47.14 11.72
N GLY A 309 23.69 -46.19 10.91
CA GLY A 309 24.84 -45.33 11.24
C GLY A 309 24.47 -44.13 12.13
N VAL A 310 25.47 -43.30 12.43
CA VAL A 310 25.32 -42.11 13.29
C VAL A 310 24.66 -40.97 12.51
N ASP A 311 23.41 -40.66 12.87
CA ASP A 311 22.69 -39.50 12.33
C ASP A 311 23.29 -38.19 12.86
N PHE A 312 23.74 -37.33 11.95
CA PHE A 312 24.37 -36.06 12.31
C PHE A 312 23.46 -35.17 13.15
N TYR A 313 22.21 -34.91 12.74
CA TYR A 313 21.34 -33.95 13.41
C TYR A 313 20.74 -34.47 14.72
N ALA A 314 20.66 -35.79 14.89
CA ALA A 314 20.16 -36.42 16.10
C ALA A 314 21.25 -36.69 17.13
N LYS A 315 22.50 -36.97 16.70
CA LYS A 315 23.57 -37.43 17.59
C LYS A 315 24.80 -36.53 17.64
N VAL A 316 25.18 -35.88 16.53
CA VAL A 316 26.44 -35.11 16.43
C VAL A 316 26.22 -33.62 16.62
N PHE A 317 25.17 -33.06 15.99
CA PHE A 317 24.87 -31.64 16.04
C PHE A 317 24.64 -31.12 17.47
N PRO A 318 23.91 -31.81 18.38
CA PRO A 318 23.77 -31.34 19.76
C PRO A 318 25.11 -31.19 20.49
N ILE A 319 26.09 -32.06 20.18
CA ILE A 319 27.44 -32.00 20.76
C ILE A 319 28.18 -30.77 20.22
N ILE A 320 28.16 -30.55 18.90
CA ILE A 320 28.77 -29.40 18.24
C ILE A 320 28.15 -28.09 18.74
N GLU A 321 26.82 -28.03 18.85
CA GLU A 321 26.09 -26.88 19.35
C GLU A 321 26.51 -26.51 20.78
N ALA A 322 26.52 -27.49 21.68
CA ALA A 322 26.85 -27.27 23.08
C ALA A 322 28.34 -26.94 23.31
N SER A 323 29.25 -27.52 22.53
CA SER A 323 30.69 -27.49 22.83
C SER A 323 31.52 -26.61 21.89
N CYS A 324 31.04 -26.33 20.68
CA CYS A 324 31.87 -25.72 19.63
C CYS A 324 31.33 -24.38 19.14
N LEU A 325 30.01 -24.24 19.00
CA LEU A 325 29.44 -23.11 18.26
C LEU A 325 29.61 -21.76 18.96
N GLU A 326 29.76 -21.69 20.29
CA GLU A 326 30.04 -20.44 21.00
C GLU A 326 31.27 -19.70 20.43
N CYS A 327 32.31 -20.43 20.05
CA CYS A 327 33.56 -19.87 19.54
C CYS A 327 33.77 -20.04 18.02
N HIS A 328 33.11 -21.01 17.39
CA HIS A 328 33.38 -21.45 16.00
C HIS A 328 32.20 -21.25 15.05
N GLN A 329 31.38 -20.22 15.27
CA GLN A 329 30.29 -19.84 14.37
C GLN A 329 30.33 -18.35 13.99
N GLY A 330 29.57 -17.97 12.96
CA GLY A 330 29.31 -16.56 12.63
C GLY A 330 30.50 -15.79 12.03
N GLY A 331 30.50 -14.46 12.13
CA GLY A 331 31.41 -13.60 11.34
C GLY A 331 32.85 -13.47 11.85
N LYS A 332 33.13 -13.80 13.12
CA LYS A 332 34.47 -13.70 13.73
C LYS A 332 34.85 -14.97 14.52
N PRO A 333 34.84 -16.16 13.90
CA PRO A 333 35.10 -17.39 14.63
C PRO A 333 36.59 -17.50 15.01
N LYS A 334 36.86 -18.09 16.18
CA LYS A 334 38.23 -18.31 16.64
C LYS A 334 38.99 -19.19 15.66
N GLY A 335 40.25 -18.82 15.40
CA GLY A 335 41.09 -19.50 14.41
C GLY A 335 40.56 -19.44 12.97
N LYS A 336 39.56 -18.60 12.64
CA LYS A 336 38.81 -18.64 11.36
C LYS A 336 38.16 -20.00 11.06
N LEU A 337 37.96 -20.84 12.08
CA LEU A 337 37.35 -22.16 11.92
C LEU A 337 35.84 -22.08 12.11
N HIS A 338 35.09 -22.52 11.09
CA HIS A 338 33.63 -22.58 11.10
C HIS A 338 33.16 -24.02 11.31
N LEU A 339 32.48 -24.29 12.42
CA LEU A 339 31.87 -25.59 12.73
C LEU A 339 30.33 -25.54 12.69
N ASP A 340 29.76 -24.41 12.28
CA ASP A 340 28.34 -24.19 12.01
C ASP A 340 27.91 -24.68 10.62
N THR A 341 28.86 -24.95 9.73
CA THR A 341 28.59 -25.42 8.37
C THR A 341 29.57 -26.52 7.94
N ARG A 342 29.06 -27.49 7.15
CA ARG A 342 29.89 -28.55 6.56
C ARG A 342 31.05 -28.01 5.74
N ALA A 343 30.77 -27.03 4.87
CA ALA A 343 31.80 -26.43 4.03
C ALA A 343 32.90 -25.74 4.87
N GLY A 344 32.51 -25.08 5.96
CA GLY A 344 33.44 -24.52 6.93
C GLY A 344 34.33 -25.57 7.58
N ALA A 345 33.75 -26.67 8.06
CA ALA A 345 34.47 -27.74 8.73
C ALA A 345 35.46 -28.45 7.78
N LEU A 346 35.06 -28.67 6.52
CA LEU A 346 35.92 -29.28 5.50
C LEU A 346 37.02 -28.33 5.00
N LYS A 347 36.76 -27.02 4.99
CA LYS A 347 37.78 -26.02 4.64
C LYS A 347 38.81 -25.86 5.76
N GLY A 348 38.36 -25.88 7.01
CA GLY A 348 39.22 -25.76 8.17
C GLY A 348 39.57 -24.32 8.58
N GLY A 349 40.40 -24.22 9.61
CA GLY A 349 40.84 -22.96 10.21
C GLY A 349 42.18 -22.45 9.66
N LYS A 350 42.78 -21.48 10.35
CA LYS A 350 44.07 -20.88 9.99
C LYS A 350 45.26 -21.86 10.04
N SER A 351 45.20 -22.85 10.93
CA SER A 351 46.41 -23.56 11.39
C SER A 351 46.43 -25.05 11.05
N ASP A 352 45.28 -25.72 11.13
CA ASP A 352 45.24 -27.20 11.14
C ASP A 352 44.74 -27.81 9.82
N GLY A 353 44.52 -27.00 8.78
CA GLY A 353 43.84 -27.45 7.56
C GLY A 353 42.39 -27.89 7.85
N ALA A 354 41.84 -28.76 7.00
CA ALA A 354 40.48 -29.29 7.13
C ALA A 354 40.24 -29.86 8.54
N ALA A 355 39.28 -29.32 9.29
CA ALA A 355 39.02 -29.78 10.66
C ALA A 355 38.43 -31.20 10.69
N LEU A 356 37.82 -31.61 9.58
CA LEU A 356 37.14 -32.87 9.38
C LEU A 356 37.59 -33.49 8.06
N VAL A 357 38.05 -34.74 8.11
CA VAL A 357 38.38 -35.55 6.94
C VAL A 357 37.40 -36.73 6.89
N PRO A 358 36.39 -36.70 6.00
CA PRO A 358 35.41 -37.78 5.86
C PRO A 358 36.07 -39.16 5.69
N GLY A 359 35.69 -40.12 6.53
CA GLY A 359 36.20 -41.48 6.50
C GLY A 359 37.54 -41.71 7.22
N ASP A 360 38.23 -40.66 7.65
CA ASP A 360 39.55 -40.75 8.30
C ASP A 360 39.58 -39.96 9.62
N PRO A 361 39.13 -40.58 10.73
CA PRO A 361 39.19 -39.97 12.06
C PRO A 361 40.60 -39.53 12.48
N ALA A 362 41.63 -40.30 12.09
CA ALA A 362 43.02 -40.03 12.49
C ALA A 362 43.56 -38.76 11.84
N LYS A 363 43.10 -38.42 10.63
CA LYS A 363 43.43 -37.17 9.93
C LYS A 363 42.49 -36.01 10.21
N SER A 364 41.53 -36.16 11.14
CA SER A 364 40.57 -35.11 11.48
C SER A 364 41.04 -34.34 12.74
N PRO A 365 41.64 -33.14 12.61
CA PRO A 365 42.18 -32.37 13.74
C PRO A 365 41.13 -32.05 14.80
N LEU A 366 39.84 -31.99 14.44
CA LEU A 366 38.74 -31.86 15.40
C LEU A 366 38.83 -32.91 16.51
N LEU A 367 39.11 -34.18 16.18
CA LEU A 367 39.25 -35.25 17.17
C LEU A 367 40.51 -35.07 18.01
N THR A 368 41.62 -34.66 17.40
CA THR A 368 42.87 -34.36 18.11
C THR A 368 42.66 -33.28 19.17
N ARG A 369 41.99 -32.19 18.80
CA ARG A 369 41.72 -31.05 19.69
C ARG A 369 40.80 -31.42 20.85
N ILE A 370 39.73 -32.18 20.62
CA ILE A 370 38.79 -32.56 21.71
C ILE A 370 39.31 -33.70 22.59
N LYS A 371 40.28 -34.50 22.12
CA LYS A 371 40.95 -35.56 22.90
C LYS A 371 42.21 -35.07 23.65
N SER A 372 42.75 -33.90 23.30
CA SER A 372 43.99 -33.39 23.89
C SER A 372 43.84 -33.14 25.39
N GLN A 373 44.92 -33.35 26.14
CA GLN A 373 45.04 -32.99 27.55
C GLN A 373 45.89 -31.73 27.76
N ASP A 374 46.52 -31.23 26.70
CA ASP A 374 47.30 -29.99 26.74
C ASP A 374 46.35 -28.80 26.92
N PRO A 375 46.47 -28.01 28.00
CA PRO A 375 45.65 -26.84 28.25
C PRO A 375 45.62 -25.82 27.10
N ASP A 376 46.67 -25.74 26.28
CA ASP A 376 46.80 -24.78 25.18
C ASP A 376 46.22 -25.30 23.85
N GLU A 377 46.06 -26.62 23.71
CA GLU A 377 45.55 -27.23 22.48
C GLU A 377 44.13 -27.78 22.58
N VAL A 378 43.69 -28.09 23.80
CA VAL A 378 42.42 -28.73 24.07
C VAL A 378 41.23 -27.83 23.76
N MET A 379 40.21 -28.42 23.14
CA MET A 379 38.94 -27.77 22.86
C MET A 379 37.78 -28.53 23.51
N PRO A 380 36.83 -27.86 24.19
CA PRO A 380 36.79 -26.43 24.47
C PRO A 380 37.84 -26.01 25.51
N PRO A 381 38.45 -24.80 25.40
CA PRO A 381 39.52 -24.35 26.31
C PRO A 381 38.97 -23.90 27.68
N LYS A 382 37.67 -23.60 27.75
CA LYS A 382 36.92 -23.25 28.96
C LYS A 382 35.57 -23.94 28.91
N GLY A 383 35.02 -24.32 30.07
CA GLY A 383 33.75 -25.04 30.17
C GLY A 383 33.93 -26.56 30.32
N HIS A 384 32.84 -27.30 30.12
CA HIS A 384 32.84 -28.76 30.25
C HIS A 384 33.59 -29.41 29.07
N ARG A 385 34.43 -30.41 29.38
CA ARG A 385 35.05 -31.26 28.36
C ARG A 385 33.96 -32.04 27.62
N VAL A 386 34.19 -32.28 26.33
CA VAL A 386 33.33 -33.20 25.56
C VAL A 386 33.42 -34.58 26.20
N ALA A 387 32.27 -35.18 26.53
CA ALA A 387 32.23 -36.48 27.19
C ALA A 387 32.85 -37.57 26.30
N ALA A 388 33.46 -38.60 26.90
CA ALA A 388 34.06 -39.69 26.13
C ALA A 388 33.07 -40.39 25.18
N THR A 389 31.80 -40.50 25.59
CA THR A 389 30.69 -41.03 24.77
C THR A 389 30.38 -40.16 23.55
N ASP A 390 30.48 -38.83 23.71
CA ASP A 390 30.23 -37.86 22.66
C ASP A 390 31.41 -37.84 21.66
N ILE A 391 32.65 -37.92 22.17
CA ILE A 391 33.85 -38.09 21.34
C ILE A 391 33.74 -39.38 20.50
N ALA A 392 33.34 -40.50 21.11
CA ALA A 392 33.14 -41.76 20.39
C ALA A 392 32.04 -41.65 19.32
N THR A 393 30.97 -40.90 19.59
CA THR A 393 29.90 -40.63 18.63
C THR A 393 30.40 -39.82 17.44
N ILE A 394 31.17 -38.76 17.67
CA ILE A 394 31.81 -37.96 16.61
C ILE A 394 32.78 -38.83 15.81
N GLU A 395 33.64 -39.60 16.47
CA GLU A 395 34.62 -40.47 15.81
C GLU A 395 33.98 -41.52 14.91
N GLN A 396 32.93 -42.18 15.39
CA GLN A 396 32.18 -43.14 14.60
C GLN A 396 31.50 -42.47 13.39
N TRP A 397 30.90 -41.30 13.57
CA TRP A 397 30.32 -40.52 12.48
C TRP A 397 31.36 -40.14 11.41
N ILE A 398 32.57 -39.73 11.82
CA ILE A 398 33.67 -39.43 10.90
C ILE A 398 34.07 -40.67 10.11
N LYS A 399 34.25 -41.80 10.81
CA LYS A 399 34.57 -43.11 10.21
C LYS A 399 33.53 -43.56 9.19
N GLU A 400 32.27 -43.20 9.40
CA GLU A 400 31.17 -43.51 8.50
C GLU A 400 31.10 -42.61 7.26
N GLY A 401 32.01 -41.64 7.12
CA GLY A 401 32.08 -40.72 5.99
C GLY A 401 31.58 -39.30 6.32
N ALA A 402 31.35 -39.02 7.60
CA ALA A 402 30.98 -37.69 8.10
C ALA A 402 29.83 -37.05 7.30
N VAL A 403 28.78 -37.84 7.03
CA VAL A 403 27.63 -37.38 6.26
C VAL A 403 26.92 -36.30 7.06
N TRP A 404 26.96 -35.07 6.54
CA TRP A 404 26.36 -33.87 7.12
C TRP A 404 25.44 -33.26 6.08
N PRO A 405 24.16 -33.64 6.07
CA PRO A 405 23.22 -33.08 5.13
C PRO A 405 23.02 -31.58 5.32
N ASP A 406 22.67 -30.89 4.24
CA ASP A 406 22.45 -29.43 4.28
C ASP A 406 21.35 -28.98 5.24
N TYR A 407 20.38 -29.88 5.50
CA TYR A 407 19.20 -29.68 6.33
C TYR A 407 18.80 -30.99 7.02
N ARG A 408 18.18 -30.89 8.21
CA ARG A 408 17.45 -32.00 8.85
C ARG A 408 16.35 -32.50 7.89
N THR A 409 15.98 -33.78 7.97
CA THR A 409 15.03 -34.47 7.07
C THR A 409 13.93 -33.57 6.52
N LEU A 410 13.93 -33.38 5.19
CA LEU A 410 12.98 -32.53 4.46
C LEU A 410 12.10 -33.36 3.52
N PRO A 411 10.87 -32.88 3.20
CA PRO A 411 10.09 -33.44 2.10
C PRO A 411 10.84 -33.31 0.77
N THR A 412 10.95 -34.42 0.04
CA THR A 412 11.60 -34.47 -1.30
C THR A 412 10.65 -34.85 -2.42
N THR A 413 9.43 -35.28 -2.09
CA THR A 413 8.38 -35.59 -3.07
C THR A 413 7.67 -34.31 -3.46
N ILE A 414 7.59 -34.03 -4.76
CA ILE A 414 6.86 -32.88 -5.28
C ILE A 414 5.35 -33.15 -5.28
N ASN A 415 4.57 -32.14 -4.92
CA ASN A 415 3.11 -32.22 -5.02
C ASN A 415 2.66 -32.02 -6.48
N PRO A 416 1.49 -32.56 -6.87
CA PRO A 416 0.87 -32.27 -8.16
C PRO A 416 0.48 -30.78 -8.26
N LEU A 417 0.14 -30.32 -9.47
CA LEU A 417 -0.46 -28.99 -9.66
C LEU A 417 -1.76 -28.85 -8.87
N THR A 418 -2.02 -27.66 -8.35
CA THR A 418 -3.28 -27.34 -7.67
C THR A 418 -4.42 -27.19 -8.67
N GLU A 419 -5.66 -27.34 -8.20
CA GLU A 419 -6.87 -27.15 -9.01
C GLU A 419 -7.03 -25.69 -9.46
N ASP A 420 -7.79 -25.48 -10.53
CA ASP A 420 -7.88 -24.17 -11.21
C ASP A 420 -8.43 -23.04 -10.34
N LEU A 421 -9.46 -23.29 -9.53
CA LEU A 421 -10.00 -22.26 -8.63
C LEU A 421 -9.03 -21.94 -7.48
N VAL A 422 -8.30 -22.94 -6.97
CA VAL A 422 -7.25 -22.74 -5.96
C VAL A 422 -6.07 -21.97 -6.55
N PHE A 423 -5.68 -22.30 -7.79
CA PHE A 423 -4.68 -21.54 -8.53
C PHE A 423 -5.11 -20.09 -8.71
N LEU A 424 -6.35 -19.86 -9.19
CA LEU A 424 -6.88 -18.52 -9.43
C LEU A 424 -6.94 -17.70 -8.14
N ARG A 425 -7.44 -18.29 -7.04
CA ARG A 425 -7.44 -17.65 -5.72
C ARG A 425 -6.02 -17.23 -5.32
N ARG A 426 -5.07 -18.16 -5.40
CA ARG A 426 -3.69 -17.94 -4.98
C ARG A 426 -3.01 -16.82 -5.78
N VAL A 427 -3.06 -16.92 -7.11
CA VAL A 427 -2.41 -15.94 -7.98
C VAL A 427 -3.04 -14.57 -7.81
N THR A 428 -4.37 -14.48 -7.68
CA THR A 428 -5.06 -13.20 -7.49
C THR A 428 -4.70 -12.56 -6.14
N LEU A 429 -4.65 -13.34 -5.06
CA LEU A 429 -4.22 -12.84 -3.75
C LEU A 429 -2.75 -12.38 -3.74
N ASP A 430 -1.87 -13.07 -4.46
CA ASP A 430 -0.44 -12.73 -4.54
C ASP A 430 -0.13 -11.53 -5.43
N THR A 431 -0.91 -11.31 -6.49
CA THR A 431 -0.69 -10.20 -7.41
C THR A 431 -1.47 -8.95 -7.01
N VAL A 432 -2.77 -9.09 -6.75
CA VAL A 432 -3.70 -7.96 -6.54
C VAL A 432 -4.24 -7.85 -5.11
N GLY A 433 -3.93 -8.80 -4.22
CA GLY A 433 -4.17 -8.66 -2.78
C GLY A 433 -5.59 -8.96 -2.28
N VAL A 434 -6.53 -9.27 -3.17
CA VAL A 434 -7.92 -9.63 -2.84
C VAL A 434 -8.35 -10.85 -3.65
N PRO A 435 -9.34 -11.66 -3.20
CA PRO A 435 -9.85 -12.78 -3.97
C PRO A 435 -10.44 -12.36 -5.33
N PRO A 436 -10.47 -13.27 -6.33
CA PRO A 436 -11.08 -12.97 -7.62
C PRO A 436 -12.56 -12.68 -7.47
N SER A 437 -13.05 -11.71 -8.26
CA SER A 437 -14.48 -11.44 -8.34
C SER A 437 -15.23 -12.59 -9.03
N LEU A 438 -16.56 -12.64 -8.90
CA LEU A 438 -17.37 -13.63 -9.60
C LEU A 438 -17.19 -13.57 -11.12
N SER A 439 -17.11 -12.36 -11.71
CA SER A 439 -16.88 -12.23 -13.16
C SER A 439 -15.49 -12.69 -13.57
N GLU A 440 -14.48 -12.53 -12.71
CA GLU A 440 -13.14 -13.04 -12.96
C GLU A 440 -13.09 -14.58 -12.90
N ILE A 441 -13.81 -15.17 -11.95
CA ILE A 441 -13.97 -16.63 -11.84
C ILE A 441 -14.68 -17.18 -13.08
N GLU A 442 -15.83 -16.61 -13.46
CA GLU A 442 -16.61 -17.02 -14.63
C GLU A 442 -15.76 -16.96 -15.91
N THR A 443 -15.03 -15.85 -16.11
CA THR A 443 -14.14 -15.68 -17.27
C THR A 443 -13.05 -16.73 -17.31
N PHE A 444 -12.41 -17.03 -16.16
CA PHE A 444 -11.32 -18.00 -16.08
C PHE A 444 -11.79 -19.45 -16.26
N VAL A 445 -12.93 -19.81 -15.69
CA VAL A 445 -13.53 -21.15 -15.82
C VAL A 445 -14.01 -21.41 -17.25
N ALA A 446 -14.52 -20.37 -17.93
CA ALA A 446 -14.94 -20.47 -19.33
C ALA A 446 -13.77 -20.62 -20.32
N ASP A 447 -12.55 -20.20 -19.94
CA ASP A 447 -11.36 -20.36 -20.77
C ASP A 447 -10.86 -21.82 -20.74
N THR A 448 -10.92 -22.49 -21.88
CA THR A 448 -10.47 -23.87 -22.08
C THR A 448 -9.08 -23.97 -22.71
N SER A 449 -8.41 -22.84 -22.96
CA SER A 449 -7.08 -22.81 -23.57
C SER A 449 -6.01 -23.39 -22.65
N GLY A 450 -5.02 -24.07 -23.24
CA GLY A 450 -3.91 -24.67 -22.50
C GLY A 450 -3.01 -23.66 -21.78
N ASP A 451 -3.07 -22.38 -22.18
CA ASP A 451 -2.31 -21.26 -21.62
C ASP A 451 -3.15 -20.33 -20.72
N LYS A 452 -4.38 -20.72 -20.34
CA LYS A 452 -5.29 -19.88 -19.53
C LYS A 452 -4.67 -19.35 -18.23
N ARG A 453 -3.82 -20.15 -17.58
CA ARG A 453 -3.09 -19.74 -16.35
C ARG A 453 -2.09 -18.63 -16.63
N ALA A 454 -1.36 -18.71 -17.74
CA ALA A 454 -0.43 -17.68 -18.17
C ALA A 454 -1.17 -16.38 -18.54
N LYS A 455 -2.30 -16.48 -19.25
CA LYS A 455 -3.17 -15.33 -19.54
C LYS A 455 -3.71 -14.66 -18.28
N ALA A 456 -4.14 -15.44 -17.29
CA ALA A 456 -4.59 -14.93 -16.00
C ALA A 456 -3.45 -14.20 -15.26
N ILE A 457 -2.24 -14.77 -15.23
CA ILE A 457 -1.05 -14.13 -14.66
C ILE A 457 -0.78 -12.79 -15.36
N ASP A 458 -0.75 -12.77 -16.69
CA ASP A 458 -0.46 -11.56 -17.46
C ASP A 458 -1.49 -10.45 -17.22
N ARG A 459 -2.78 -10.81 -17.17
CA ARG A 459 -3.85 -9.88 -16.83
C ARG A 459 -3.67 -9.30 -15.43
N LEU A 460 -3.37 -10.16 -14.47
CA LEU A 460 -3.28 -9.78 -13.05
C LEU A 460 -2.04 -8.97 -12.71
N LEU A 461 -0.91 -9.20 -13.39
CA LEU A 461 0.30 -8.40 -13.22
C LEU A 461 0.10 -6.96 -13.72
N HIS A 462 -0.71 -6.74 -14.75
CA HIS A 462 -1.05 -5.41 -15.27
C HIS A 462 -2.33 -4.82 -14.68
N ASP A 463 -2.88 -5.44 -13.64
CA ASP A 463 -4.10 -4.95 -12.99
C ASP A 463 -3.78 -3.76 -12.07
N PRO A 464 -4.52 -2.64 -12.15
CA PRO A 464 -4.30 -1.48 -11.27
C PRO A 464 -4.35 -1.81 -9.77
N ARG A 465 -5.08 -2.86 -9.37
CA ARG A 465 -5.13 -3.34 -7.97
C ARG A 465 -3.79 -3.89 -7.48
N ALA A 466 -2.87 -4.27 -8.38
CA ALA A 466 -1.54 -4.71 -7.99
C ALA A 466 -0.79 -3.61 -7.23
N ALA A 467 -0.90 -2.35 -7.65
CA ALA A 467 -0.28 -1.23 -6.94
C ALA A 467 -0.80 -1.09 -5.50
N ASP A 468 -2.10 -1.29 -5.28
CA ASP A 468 -2.70 -1.28 -3.93
C ASP A 468 -2.08 -2.38 -3.05
N HIS A 469 -1.96 -3.61 -3.58
CA HIS A 469 -1.41 -4.74 -2.85
C HIS A 469 0.08 -4.57 -2.49
N TRP A 470 0.87 -4.01 -3.41
CA TRP A 470 2.31 -3.93 -3.24
C TRP A 470 2.75 -2.71 -2.42
N THR A 471 1.91 -1.67 -2.31
CA THR A 471 2.27 -0.44 -1.58
C THR A 471 2.57 -0.71 -0.11
N GLY A 472 1.69 -1.42 0.62
CA GLY A 472 1.88 -1.69 2.06
C GLY A 472 3.20 -2.40 2.40
N TYR A 473 3.66 -3.28 1.51
CA TYR A 473 4.96 -3.95 1.63
C TYR A 473 6.14 -3.02 1.39
N TRP A 474 6.05 -2.11 0.42
CA TRP A 474 7.08 -1.11 0.20
C TRP A 474 7.12 -0.06 1.29
N GLN A 475 5.99 0.25 1.93
CA GLN A 475 5.98 1.06 3.16
C GLN A 475 6.80 0.38 4.27
N ASP A 476 6.69 -0.95 4.42
CA ASP A 476 7.51 -1.73 5.36
C ASP A 476 8.99 -1.72 4.99
N ILE A 477 9.34 -2.00 3.73
CA ILE A 477 10.73 -2.01 3.28
C ILE A 477 11.39 -0.64 3.43
N LEU A 478 10.65 0.44 3.15
CA LEU A 478 11.19 1.80 3.19
C LEU A 478 10.96 2.47 4.55
N ALA A 479 10.47 1.73 5.55
CA ALA A 479 10.24 2.21 6.90
C ALA A 479 9.45 3.55 6.91
N GLU A 480 8.35 3.60 6.16
CA GLU A 480 7.48 4.78 6.14
C GLU A 480 6.82 4.94 7.52
N ASN A 481 7.00 6.11 8.13
CA ASN A 481 6.46 6.44 9.44
C ASN A 481 5.40 7.56 9.34
N PRO A 482 4.13 7.21 9.08
CA PRO A 482 3.04 8.16 8.93
C PRO A 482 2.28 8.37 10.27
N ASN A 483 1.85 9.59 10.55
CA ASN A 483 0.99 9.91 11.69
C ASN A 483 -0.02 11.01 11.31
N ILE A 484 -1.34 10.81 11.51
CA ILE A 484 -2.28 11.88 11.11
C ILE A 484 -2.49 12.96 12.18
N LEU A 485 -2.44 12.61 13.46
CA LEU A 485 -2.81 13.51 14.57
C LEU A 485 -1.63 14.33 15.11
N ASN A 486 -0.39 14.02 14.74
CA ASN A 486 0.78 14.86 15.06
C ASN A 486 1.78 14.93 13.89
N PRO A 487 1.77 16.01 13.08
CA PRO A 487 2.61 16.13 11.91
C PRO A 487 4.05 16.55 12.23
N THR A 488 4.33 17.08 13.43
CA THR A 488 5.66 17.60 13.79
C THR A 488 6.64 16.48 14.16
N LEU A 489 6.17 15.25 14.35
CA LEU A 489 6.98 14.08 14.69
C LEU A 489 7.35 13.26 13.44
N ASN A 490 8.35 13.71 12.67
CA ASN A 490 9.02 12.91 11.62
C ASN A 490 8.07 12.23 10.62
N ASN A 491 7.08 12.98 10.15
CA ASN A 491 6.00 12.44 9.33
C ASN A 491 6.37 12.34 7.85
N SER A 492 6.38 11.11 7.32
CA SER A 492 6.62 10.84 5.91
C SER A 492 5.35 10.52 5.13
N GLY A 493 4.15 10.66 5.73
CA GLY A 493 2.88 10.17 5.20
C GLY A 493 2.61 10.40 3.71
N PRO A 494 2.82 11.61 3.15
CA PRO A 494 2.63 11.82 1.71
C PRO A 494 3.54 10.97 0.81
N PHE A 495 4.74 10.57 1.27
CA PHE A 495 5.72 9.77 0.52
C PHE A 495 5.13 8.48 -0.08
N ARG A 496 4.11 7.89 0.57
CA ARG A 496 3.39 6.71 0.05
C ARG A 496 2.85 6.89 -1.36
N TRP A 497 2.49 8.11 -1.76
CA TRP A 497 1.94 8.35 -3.09
C TRP A 497 2.99 8.12 -4.18
N TRP A 498 4.26 8.44 -3.92
CA TRP A 498 5.35 8.07 -4.84
C TRP A 498 5.53 6.55 -4.90
N ILE A 499 5.40 5.83 -3.77
CA ILE A 499 5.46 4.36 -3.76
C ILE A 499 4.34 3.80 -4.64
N TYR A 500 3.10 4.20 -4.38
CA TYR A 500 1.92 3.76 -5.12
C TYR A 500 2.05 4.06 -6.62
N GLU A 501 2.38 5.30 -6.98
CA GLU A 501 2.54 5.69 -8.39
C GLU A 501 3.71 4.96 -9.06
N SER A 502 4.79 4.64 -8.34
CA SER A 502 5.91 3.87 -8.90
C SER A 502 5.49 2.45 -9.26
N LEU A 503 4.58 1.85 -8.48
CA LEU A 503 4.04 0.53 -8.73
C LEU A 503 2.97 0.55 -9.82
N ALA A 504 2.03 1.51 -9.76
CA ALA A 504 0.97 1.68 -10.76
C ALA A 504 1.53 1.99 -12.15
N ASP A 505 2.68 2.66 -12.21
CA ASP A 505 3.36 3.00 -13.45
C ASP A 505 4.34 1.90 -13.92
N HIS A 506 4.42 0.75 -13.23
CA HIS A 506 5.33 -0.35 -13.49
C HIS A 506 6.79 0.11 -13.65
N LYS A 507 7.26 1.00 -12.77
CA LYS A 507 8.61 1.55 -12.88
C LYS A 507 9.67 0.45 -12.74
N PRO A 508 10.63 0.37 -13.67
CA PRO A 508 11.80 -0.48 -13.50
C PRO A 508 12.52 -0.16 -12.19
N LEU A 509 13.02 -1.20 -11.52
CA LEU A 509 13.58 -1.06 -10.16
C LEU A 509 14.80 -0.14 -10.12
N ASP A 510 15.62 -0.10 -11.18
CA ASP A 510 16.77 0.81 -11.25
C ASP A 510 16.35 2.28 -11.23
N LEU A 511 15.26 2.62 -11.93
CA LEU A 511 14.65 3.93 -11.93
C LEU A 511 14.06 4.25 -10.55
N MET A 512 13.22 3.37 -10.00
CA MET A 512 12.60 3.56 -8.68
C MET A 512 13.65 3.81 -7.59
N VAL A 513 14.70 2.98 -7.54
CA VAL A 513 15.79 3.14 -6.56
C VAL A 513 16.54 4.45 -6.77
N THR A 514 16.80 4.85 -8.01
CA THR A 514 17.52 6.10 -8.28
C THR A 514 16.70 7.33 -7.92
N GLU A 515 15.39 7.34 -8.20
CA GLU A 515 14.49 8.42 -7.78
C GLU A 515 14.48 8.56 -6.26
N LEU A 516 14.40 7.44 -5.53
CA LEU A 516 14.48 7.43 -4.07
C LEU A 516 15.79 8.06 -3.58
N LEU A 517 16.93 7.65 -4.12
CA LEU A 517 18.25 8.14 -3.69
C LEU A 517 18.50 9.60 -4.05
N ARG A 518 17.89 10.10 -5.13
CA ARG A 518 18.01 11.52 -5.54
C ARG A 518 17.19 12.46 -4.67
N LEU A 519 16.19 11.96 -3.94
CA LEU A 519 15.30 12.73 -3.06
C LEU A 519 14.70 13.98 -3.73
N LYS A 520 14.48 13.92 -5.05
CA LYS A 520 13.83 15.01 -5.80
C LYS A 520 12.32 15.01 -5.58
N GLY A 521 11.67 16.11 -5.95
CA GLY A 521 10.23 16.27 -5.83
C GLY A 521 9.79 16.81 -4.47
N SER A 522 8.49 16.73 -4.21
CA SER A 522 7.87 17.32 -3.03
C SER A 522 8.11 16.49 -1.76
N SER A 523 8.35 17.17 -0.65
CA SER A 523 8.30 16.55 0.68
C SER A 523 6.88 16.53 1.28
N ALA A 524 5.99 17.42 0.83
CA ALA A 524 4.64 17.59 1.38
C ALA A 524 3.49 17.00 0.53
N ALA A 525 3.70 16.76 -0.77
CA ALA A 525 2.70 16.33 -1.75
C ALA A 525 2.95 14.89 -2.28
N GLY A 526 3.99 14.23 -1.78
CA GLY A 526 4.23 12.81 -2.03
C GLY A 526 5.28 12.49 -3.08
N GLY A 527 6.43 13.20 -3.05
CA GLY A 527 7.65 12.80 -3.74
C GLY A 527 8.68 12.13 -2.82
N PRO A 528 9.77 11.57 -3.37
CA PRO A 528 10.90 11.00 -2.64
C PRO A 528 11.54 11.89 -1.60
N ALA A 529 11.49 13.22 -1.74
CA ALA A 529 11.96 14.14 -0.70
C ALA A 529 11.28 13.89 0.66
N GLY A 530 10.04 13.38 0.67
CA GLY A 530 9.32 12.98 1.88
C GLY A 530 10.03 11.86 2.67
N PHE A 531 10.78 10.98 2.00
CA PHE A 531 11.59 9.95 2.65
C PHE A 531 12.65 10.56 3.58
N GLY A 532 13.21 11.71 3.20
CA GLY A 532 14.25 12.43 3.95
C GLY A 532 13.74 13.29 5.11
N LEU A 533 12.42 13.47 5.28
CA LEU A 533 11.86 14.31 6.36
C LEU A 533 12.16 13.75 7.75
N ALA A 534 12.01 12.44 7.95
CA ALA A 534 12.20 11.80 9.25
C ALA A 534 13.64 11.90 9.79
N SER A 535 14.62 12.19 8.93
CA SER A 535 16.04 12.30 9.27
C SER A 535 16.46 13.71 9.71
N GLN A 536 15.58 14.71 9.67
CA GLN A 536 15.90 16.08 10.13
C GLN A 536 16.18 16.13 11.64
N ASN A 537 15.69 15.14 12.40
CA ASN A 537 15.88 15.01 13.84
C ASN A 537 16.93 13.93 14.22
N ASP A 538 17.62 13.33 13.24
CA ASP A 538 18.62 12.26 13.43
C ASP A 538 20.07 12.76 13.16
N VAL A 539 21.06 12.07 13.73
CA VAL A 539 22.49 12.13 13.32
C VAL A 539 22.56 11.87 11.79
N PRO A 540 23.37 12.61 11.00
CA PRO A 540 23.14 12.91 9.57
C PRO A 540 22.63 11.71 8.78
N MET A 541 21.44 11.77 8.14
CA MET A 541 20.83 10.79 7.19
C MET A 541 21.07 9.28 7.43
N ALA A 542 21.60 8.86 8.59
CA ALA A 542 22.22 7.55 8.80
C ALA A 542 21.16 6.46 8.98
N ALA A 543 20.01 6.82 9.56
CA ALA A 543 18.84 5.96 9.59
C ALA A 543 18.36 5.63 8.17
N LYS A 544 18.35 6.62 7.26
CA LYS A 544 17.94 6.44 5.86
C LYS A 544 18.97 5.65 5.06
N ALA A 545 20.26 5.88 5.31
CA ALA A 545 21.33 5.04 4.80
C ALA A 545 21.13 3.57 5.20
N THR A 546 20.77 3.32 6.48
CA THR A 546 20.48 1.96 6.98
C THR A 546 19.26 1.36 6.30
N ILE A 547 18.19 2.13 6.10
CA ILE A 547 17.01 1.66 5.37
C ILE A 547 17.37 1.24 3.94
N VAL A 548 18.15 2.05 3.22
CA VAL A 548 18.58 1.77 1.84
C VAL A 548 19.48 0.52 1.76
N THR A 549 20.44 0.37 2.68
CA THR A 549 21.33 -0.81 2.70
C THR A 549 20.58 -2.10 3.00
N THR A 550 19.64 -2.08 3.95
CA THR A 550 18.81 -3.24 4.25
C THR A 550 17.85 -3.56 3.11
N ALA A 551 17.19 -2.54 2.54
CA ALA A 551 16.24 -2.72 1.45
C ALA A 551 16.88 -3.33 0.21
N PHE A 552 17.98 -2.74 -0.27
CA PHE A 552 18.54 -3.04 -1.60
C PHE A 552 19.82 -3.87 -1.59
N LEU A 553 20.52 -3.98 -0.46
CA LEU A 553 21.76 -4.77 -0.34
C LEU A 553 21.63 -5.97 0.60
N GLY A 554 20.52 -6.08 1.34
CA GLY A 554 20.34 -7.15 2.35
C GLY A 554 21.43 -7.10 3.42
N MET A 555 21.80 -5.88 3.83
CA MET A 555 22.85 -5.64 4.82
C MET A 555 22.25 -5.00 6.08
N GLU A 556 22.61 -5.55 7.24
CA GLU A 556 22.30 -4.96 8.54
C GLU A 556 23.40 -3.96 8.93
N THR A 557 23.04 -2.67 9.01
CA THR A 557 23.99 -1.58 9.28
C THR A 557 23.60 -0.70 10.46
N LYS A 558 22.59 -1.09 11.25
CA LYS A 558 22.10 -0.30 12.39
C LYS A 558 23.18 -0.05 13.44
N CYS A 559 24.01 -1.03 13.78
CA CYS A 559 25.15 -0.83 14.70
C CYS A 559 26.17 0.18 14.15
N ALA A 560 26.40 0.15 12.82
CA ALA A 560 27.28 1.06 12.09
C ALA A 560 26.80 2.52 12.10
N ARG A 561 25.60 2.82 12.64
CA ARG A 561 25.19 4.18 12.95
C ARG A 561 26.04 4.84 14.05
N CYS A 562 26.51 4.07 15.03
CA CYS A 562 27.21 4.58 16.21
C CYS A 562 28.67 4.15 16.31
N HIS A 563 29.02 2.95 15.82
CA HIS A 563 30.38 2.40 15.79
C HIS A 563 30.47 1.28 14.75
N ASP A 564 31.67 0.86 14.34
CA ASP A 564 31.82 -0.28 13.42
C ASP A 564 31.04 -1.52 13.90
N ALA A 565 30.31 -2.17 12.99
CA ALA A 565 29.42 -3.24 13.39
C ALA A 565 30.21 -4.41 14.01
N PRO A 566 29.85 -4.88 15.21
CA PRO A 566 30.66 -5.86 15.94
C PRO A 566 30.59 -7.23 15.29
N ALA A 567 29.46 -7.54 14.65
CA ALA A 567 29.11 -8.86 14.13
C ALA A 567 28.60 -8.82 12.67
N HIS A 568 28.90 -7.73 11.95
CA HIS A 568 28.68 -7.54 10.50
C HIS A 568 29.92 -6.89 9.87
N THR A 569 30.02 -6.85 8.55
CA THR A 569 31.19 -6.24 7.88
C THR A 569 31.07 -4.73 7.65
N ALA A 570 29.89 -4.17 7.90
CA ALA A 570 29.61 -2.75 7.72
C ALA A 570 30.38 -1.87 8.72
N LYS A 571 31.02 -0.82 8.19
CA LYS A 571 31.76 0.18 8.96
C LYS A 571 30.94 1.46 9.15
N GLN A 572 31.23 2.21 10.19
CA GLN A 572 30.56 3.48 10.47
C GLN A 572 30.71 4.48 9.32
N GLU A 573 31.93 4.65 8.80
CA GLU A 573 32.20 5.51 7.66
C GLU A 573 31.33 5.19 6.43
N GLN A 574 31.04 3.92 6.15
CA GLN A 574 30.23 3.53 4.99
C GLN A 574 28.78 4.01 5.11
N VAL A 575 28.21 3.91 6.32
CA VAL A 575 26.87 4.44 6.61
C VAL A 575 26.86 5.97 6.45
N PHE A 576 27.90 6.65 6.93
CA PHE A 576 28.02 8.11 6.84
C PHE A 576 28.31 8.60 5.41
N ALA A 577 29.04 7.83 4.60
CA ALA A 577 29.25 8.13 3.18
C ALA A 577 27.93 8.04 2.39
N LEU A 578 27.10 7.04 2.69
CA LEU A 578 25.76 6.95 2.10
C LEU A 578 24.83 8.05 2.63
N ALA A 579 24.95 8.41 3.90
CA ALA A 579 24.25 9.57 4.46
C ALA A 579 24.63 10.87 3.73
N ALA A 580 25.92 11.09 3.45
CA ALA A 580 26.39 12.25 2.67
C ALA A 580 25.86 12.27 1.24
N LEU A 581 25.76 11.09 0.59
CA LEU A 581 25.13 10.96 -0.72
C LEU A 581 23.66 11.42 -0.68
N LEU A 582 22.90 10.96 0.32
CA LEU A 582 21.49 11.32 0.50
C LEU A 582 21.33 12.81 0.86
N GLU A 583 22.23 13.36 1.67
CA GLU A 583 22.19 14.77 2.07
C GLU A 583 22.69 15.71 0.95
N THR A 584 23.31 15.16 -0.10
CA THR A 584 23.95 15.88 -1.21
C THR A 584 25.02 16.89 -0.77
N LYS A 585 25.61 16.70 0.41
CA LYS A 585 26.70 17.52 0.96
C LYS A 585 27.65 16.67 1.80
N ALA A 586 28.85 17.19 2.06
CA ALA A 586 29.83 16.50 2.90
C ALA A 586 29.35 16.34 4.34
N VAL A 587 29.54 15.15 4.92
CA VAL A 587 29.24 14.83 6.32
C VAL A 587 30.54 14.55 7.06
N LYS A 588 30.70 15.10 8.26
CA LYS A 588 31.88 14.87 9.11
C LYS A 588 31.79 13.49 9.77
N VAL A 589 32.79 12.63 9.52
CA VAL A 589 32.89 11.28 10.12
C VAL A 589 33.74 11.34 11.41
N PRO A 590 33.43 10.53 12.45
CA PRO A 590 34.32 10.37 13.61
C PRO A 590 35.70 9.81 13.21
N LEU A 591 36.75 10.19 13.95
CA LEU A 591 38.18 9.92 13.66
C LEU A 591 38.60 8.43 13.64
N THR A 592 37.70 7.48 13.91
CA THR A 592 38.04 6.06 14.18
C THR A 592 37.77 5.09 13.00
N SER A 593 37.78 5.54 11.74
CA SER A 593 37.41 4.67 10.60
C SER A 593 38.50 4.56 9.52
N SER A 594 38.76 3.34 9.02
CA SER A 594 39.58 3.07 7.82
C SER A 594 39.01 1.87 7.04
N VAL A 595 39.35 1.70 5.74
CA VAL A 595 38.47 1.09 4.70
C VAL A 595 38.90 -0.29 4.15
N SER A 596 37.91 -1.10 3.72
CA SER A 596 37.95 -1.92 2.49
C SER A 596 36.55 -1.93 1.82
N MET A 597 36.46 -1.53 0.54
CA MET A 597 35.21 -1.37 -0.24
C MET A 597 34.87 -2.55 -1.16
N ALA A 598 35.62 -3.65 -1.08
CA ALA A 598 35.59 -4.71 -2.09
C ALA A 598 34.21 -5.41 -2.26
N LYS A 599 33.39 -5.49 -1.20
CA LYS A 599 32.12 -6.25 -1.22
C LYS A 599 30.90 -5.48 -1.75
N LEU A 600 30.95 -4.15 -1.80
CA LEU A 600 29.88 -3.33 -2.41
C LEU A 600 29.99 -3.27 -3.94
N ARG A 601 31.12 -3.72 -4.49
CA ARG A 601 31.40 -3.74 -5.94
C ARG A 601 31.05 -5.07 -6.62
N GLU A 602 30.56 -6.06 -5.89
CA GLU A 602 30.01 -7.28 -6.51
C GLU A 602 28.75 -6.92 -7.30
N GLY A 603 28.94 -6.73 -8.60
CA GLY A 603 27.84 -6.45 -9.53
C GLY A 603 26.75 -7.52 -9.42
N GLY A 604 25.50 -7.10 -9.46
CA GLY A 604 24.33 -7.99 -9.41
C GLY A 604 23.78 -8.28 -8.01
N ARG A 605 24.41 -7.84 -6.91
CA ARG A 605 23.86 -8.04 -5.55
C ARG A 605 22.46 -7.43 -5.38
N ILE A 606 22.25 -6.19 -5.84
CA ILE A 606 20.93 -5.53 -5.77
C ILE A 606 19.88 -6.37 -6.49
N ALA A 607 20.20 -6.82 -7.71
CA ALA A 607 19.25 -7.61 -8.51
C ALA A 607 18.90 -8.94 -7.83
N GLN A 608 19.88 -9.62 -7.22
CA GLN A 608 19.64 -10.82 -6.43
C GLN A 608 18.82 -10.55 -5.17
N VAL A 609 19.09 -9.45 -4.44
CA VAL A 609 18.30 -9.06 -3.26
C VAL A 609 16.84 -8.83 -3.63
N MET A 610 16.59 -8.12 -4.72
CA MET A 610 15.25 -7.87 -5.22
C MET A 610 14.58 -9.16 -5.70
N ALA A 611 15.26 -10.02 -6.47
CA ALA A 611 14.73 -11.32 -6.88
C ALA A 611 14.37 -12.21 -5.69
N ASN A 612 15.21 -12.25 -4.64
CA ASN A 612 14.93 -13.01 -3.42
C ASN A 612 13.72 -12.46 -2.67
N ARG A 613 13.52 -11.14 -2.63
CA ARG A 613 12.37 -10.49 -1.99
C ARG A 613 11.07 -10.85 -2.71
N LEU A 614 11.07 -10.80 -4.05
CA LEU A 614 9.94 -11.24 -4.89
C LEU A 614 9.65 -12.73 -4.66
N TRP A 615 10.68 -13.58 -4.68
CA TRP A 615 10.57 -15.00 -4.40
C TRP A 615 9.99 -15.28 -3.01
N ALA A 616 10.54 -14.66 -1.97
CA ALA A 616 10.13 -14.88 -0.59
C ALA A 616 8.65 -14.56 -0.37
N ARG A 617 8.17 -13.47 -0.99
CA ARG A 617 6.77 -13.05 -0.89
C ARG A 617 5.80 -14.06 -1.52
N LEU A 618 6.13 -14.59 -2.71
CA LEU A 618 5.28 -15.56 -3.40
C LEU A 618 5.39 -16.98 -2.81
N MET A 619 6.59 -17.41 -2.46
CA MET A 619 6.88 -18.80 -2.04
C MET A 619 6.79 -19.01 -0.53
N GLY A 620 6.64 -17.95 0.26
CA GLY A 620 6.56 -17.99 1.73
C GLY A 620 7.89 -18.22 2.44
N ARG A 621 8.99 -18.35 1.68
CA ARG A 621 10.37 -18.50 2.17
C ARG A 621 11.33 -18.00 1.11
N GLY A 622 12.30 -17.18 1.50
CA GLY A 622 13.36 -16.71 0.59
C GLY A 622 14.33 -17.82 0.21
N LEU A 623 14.98 -17.69 -0.96
CA LEU A 623 16.15 -18.50 -1.30
C LEU A 623 17.27 -18.24 -0.29
N VAL A 624 17.45 -16.97 0.08
CA VAL A 624 18.09 -16.52 1.32
C VAL A 624 16.97 -16.18 2.30
N ASP A 625 16.90 -16.90 3.42
CA ASP A 625 15.76 -16.86 4.35
C ASP A 625 15.48 -15.45 4.89
N GLN A 626 16.49 -14.80 5.49
CA GLN A 626 16.37 -13.42 5.95
C GLN A 626 16.72 -12.47 4.81
N ALA A 627 15.70 -11.93 4.14
CA ALA A 627 15.89 -11.01 3.02
C ALA A 627 16.62 -9.71 3.41
N TRP A 628 16.60 -9.34 4.70
CA TRP A 628 17.22 -8.15 5.26
C TRP A 628 18.66 -8.35 5.78
N ASP A 629 19.08 -9.59 6.07
CA ASP A 629 20.45 -9.92 6.52
C ASP A 629 21.01 -11.15 5.79
N TRP A 630 21.73 -10.88 4.71
CA TRP A 630 22.37 -11.91 3.89
C TRP A 630 23.72 -12.36 4.45
N GLU A 631 24.33 -11.58 5.34
CA GLU A 631 25.65 -11.92 5.88
C GLU A 631 25.60 -13.11 6.83
N ARG A 632 24.43 -13.38 7.41
CA ARG A 632 24.19 -14.50 8.33
C ARG A 632 23.27 -15.58 7.78
N SER A 633 22.71 -15.38 6.59
CA SER A 633 21.69 -16.29 6.03
C SER A 633 22.27 -17.21 4.97
N LYS A 634 21.94 -18.51 5.06
CA LYS A 634 22.31 -19.51 4.03
C LYS A 634 21.43 -19.35 2.79
N ASN A 635 22.06 -19.34 1.62
CA ASN A 635 21.35 -19.43 0.34
C ASN A 635 21.09 -20.90 -0.01
N SER A 636 19.82 -21.29 -0.13
CA SER A 636 19.39 -22.64 -0.50
C SER A 636 19.65 -23.00 -1.95
N HIS A 637 19.53 -22.01 -2.86
CA HIS A 637 19.67 -22.17 -4.31
C HIS A 637 20.50 -21.01 -4.91
N PRO A 638 21.83 -21.02 -4.71
CA PRO A 638 22.69 -19.91 -5.16
C PRO A 638 22.70 -19.69 -6.66
N GLU A 639 22.56 -20.74 -7.45
CA GLU A 639 22.54 -20.65 -8.91
C GLU A 639 21.20 -20.11 -9.42
N LEU A 640 20.07 -20.62 -8.91
CA LEU A 640 18.75 -20.06 -9.20
C LEU A 640 18.68 -18.58 -8.85
N LEU A 641 19.18 -18.18 -7.67
CA LEU A 641 19.16 -16.78 -7.26
C LEU A 641 20.01 -15.89 -8.17
N ARG A 642 21.19 -16.37 -8.56
CA ARG A 642 22.06 -15.68 -9.53
C ARG A 642 21.35 -15.58 -10.88
N TRP A 643 20.71 -16.64 -11.35
CA TRP A 643 19.95 -16.67 -12.60
C TRP A 643 18.79 -15.67 -12.58
N LEU A 644 17.95 -15.66 -11.53
CA LEU A 644 16.87 -14.68 -11.38
C LEU A 644 17.39 -13.23 -11.31
N GLY A 645 18.52 -13.01 -10.63
CA GLY A 645 19.17 -11.70 -10.60
C GLY A 645 19.65 -11.25 -11.99
N ARG A 646 20.16 -12.18 -12.82
CA ARG A 646 20.51 -11.91 -14.22
C ARG A 646 19.27 -11.62 -15.06
N GLU A 647 18.18 -12.38 -14.88
CA GLU A 647 16.90 -12.14 -15.56
C GLU A 647 16.34 -10.75 -15.26
N LEU A 648 16.42 -10.29 -14.01
CA LEU A 648 16.01 -8.93 -13.66
C LEU A 648 16.85 -7.88 -14.39
N VAL A 649 18.17 -8.06 -14.49
CA VAL A 649 19.02 -7.11 -15.25
C VAL A 649 18.70 -7.19 -16.75
N ARG A 650 18.52 -8.41 -17.27
CA ARG A 650 18.26 -8.71 -18.68
C ARG A 650 16.94 -8.09 -19.16
N SER A 651 15.90 -8.09 -18.32
CA SER A 651 14.61 -7.43 -18.58
C SER A 651 14.65 -5.90 -18.44
N GLY A 652 15.81 -5.31 -18.13
CA GLY A 652 15.92 -3.87 -17.89
C GLY A 652 15.39 -3.46 -16.51
N TYR A 653 15.54 -4.32 -15.51
CA TYR A 653 15.06 -4.18 -14.13
C TYR A 653 13.54 -4.21 -13.98
N ASP A 654 12.84 -4.88 -14.90
CA ASP A 654 11.41 -5.14 -14.81
C ASP A 654 11.12 -6.24 -13.77
N ALA A 655 10.44 -5.86 -12.70
CA ALA A 655 10.04 -6.77 -11.63
C ALA A 655 8.93 -7.73 -12.07
N ASP A 656 8.06 -7.32 -13.00
CA ASP A 656 6.93 -8.13 -13.47
C ASP A 656 7.42 -9.29 -14.32
N HIS A 657 8.52 -9.12 -15.06
CA HIS A 657 9.23 -10.24 -15.72
C HIS A 657 9.61 -11.34 -14.72
N VAL A 658 10.20 -10.98 -13.58
CA VAL A 658 10.62 -11.95 -12.56
C VAL A 658 9.41 -12.57 -11.86
N LEU A 659 8.37 -11.78 -11.54
CA LEU A 659 7.13 -12.30 -10.99
C LEU A 659 6.48 -13.30 -11.96
N ARG A 660 6.40 -12.96 -13.26
CA ARG A 660 5.87 -13.83 -14.31
C ARG A 660 6.65 -15.16 -14.38
N LEU A 661 7.98 -15.14 -14.29
CA LEU A 661 8.79 -16.36 -14.23
C LEU A 661 8.42 -17.23 -13.02
N ILE A 662 8.31 -16.64 -11.83
CA ILE A 662 7.96 -17.39 -10.62
C ILE A 662 6.54 -17.96 -10.71
N LEU A 663 5.55 -17.15 -11.08
CA LEU A 663 4.13 -17.54 -11.14
C LEU A 663 3.86 -18.62 -12.20
N ASN A 664 4.62 -18.63 -13.30
CA ASN A 664 4.50 -19.67 -14.33
C ASN A 664 5.28 -20.96 -14.01
N SER A 665 6.13 -20.97 -12.98
CA SER A 665 6.86 -22.19 -12.60
C SER A 665 5.91 -23.29 -12.13
N HIS A 666 6.26 -24.55 -12.41
CA HIS A 666 5.56 -25.68 -11.82
C HIS A 666 5.65 -25.60 -10.29
N ALA A 667 6.80 -25.21 -9.74
CA ALA A 667 7.04 -25.00 -8.30
C ALA A 667 5.98 -24.14 -7.59
N TYR A 668 5.65 -22.97 -8.14
CA TYR A 668 4.64 -22.08 -7.56
C TYR A 668 3.23 -22.67 -7.63
N GLN A 669 2.90 -23.38 -8.72
CA GLN A 669 1.55 -23.86 -9.00
C GLN A 669 1.19 -25.20 -8.33
N ARG A 670 2.09 -25.78 -7.52
CA ARG A 670 1.84 -27.04 -6.81
C ARG A 670 0.76 -26.90 -5.73
N ALA A 671 0.08 -28.01 -5.44
CA ALA A 671 -0.83 -28.13 -4.32
C ALA A 671 -0.08 -27.90 -2.99
N THR A 672 -0.71 -27.14 -2.10
CA THR A 672 -0.19 -26.81 -0.78
C THR A 672 -0.12 -28.07 0.10
N ASP A 673 0.97 -28.23 0.86
CA ASP A 673 1.07 -29.23 1.91
C ASP A 673 0.69 -28.62 3.26
N THR A 674 -0.51 -28.93 3.73
CA THR A 674 -1.09 -28.35 4.96
C THR A 674 -0.40 -28.81 6.24
N SER A 675 0.48 -29.82 6.18
CA SER A 675 1.27 -30.25 7.32
C SER A 675 2.48 -29.34 7.59
N GLN A 676 2.90 -28.56 6.59
CA GLN A 676 4.03 -27.64 6.70
C GLN A 676 3.60 -26.32 7.35
N LYS A 677 4.40 -25.81 8.29
CA LYS A 677 4.24 -24.46 8.86
C LYS A 677 4.83 -23.37 7.98
N GLN A 678 5.85 -23.73 7.20
CA GLN A 678 6.55 -22.87 6.24
C GLN A 678 7.08 -23.76 5.12
N SER A 679 7.14 -23.22 3.90
CA SER A 679 7.68 -23.93 2.74
C SER A 679 9.10 -24.44 3.02
N SER A 680 9.33 -25.73 2.77
CA SER A 680 10.67 -26.34 2.83
C SER A 680 11.70 -25.57 1.97
N PRO A 681 12.98 -25.47 2.39
CA PRO A 681 14.03 -24.87 1.57
C PRO A 681 14.37 -25.68 0.30
N LEU A 682 13.70 -26.83 0.05
CA LEU A 682 13.74 -27.54 -1.23
C LEU A 682 12.58 -27.17 -2.17
N PHE A 683 11.58 -26.42 -1.69
CA PHE A 683 10.38 -26.05 -2.44
C PHE A 683 9.69 -27.23 -3.15
N ALA A 684 9.64 -28.39 -2.50
CA ALA A 684 8.93 -29.57 -3.01
C ALA A 684 7.41 -29.32 -3.09
N SER A 685 6.86 -28.57 -2.13
CA SER A 685 5.50 -28.05 -2.11
C SER A 685 5.44 -26.72 -1.36
N PRO A 686 4.46 -25.85 -1.66
CA PRO A 686 4.16 -24.67 -0.85
C PRO A 686 3.56 -25.06 0.50
N ALA A 687 3.82 -24.27 1.54
CA ALA A 687 3.07 -24.32 2.79
C ALA A 687 1.88 -23.34 2.78
N PRO A 688 0.85 -23.53 3.64
CA PRO A 688 -0.24 -22.57 3.78
C PRO A 688 0.30 -21.19 4.18
N ARG A 689 -0.09 -20.16 3.44
CA ARG A 689 0.27 -18.77 3.76
C ARG A 689 -0.96 -18.03 4.27
N ARG A 690 -0.78 -17.36 5.40
CA ARG A 690 -1.79 -16.44 5.94
C ARG A 690 -1.77 -15.14 5.15
N LEU A 691 -2.94 -14.55 4.99
CA LEU A 691 -3.09 -13.21 4.44
C LEU A 691 -2.44 -12.17 5.35
N SER A 692 -1.84 -11.14 4.76
CA SER A 692 -1.41 -9.95 5.51
C SER A 692 -2.63 -9.23 6.10
N ALA A 693 -2.41 -8.38 7.10
CA ALA A 693 -3.45 -7.54 7.67
C ALA A 693 -4.24 -6.75 6.61
N GLU A 694 -3.53 -6.13 5.65
CA GLU A 694 -4.12 -5.39 4.55
C GLU A 694 -4.95 -6.30 3.64
N GLN A 695 -4.43 -7.48 3.29
CA GLN A 695 -5.18 -8.46 2.50
C GLN A 695 -6.45 -8.91 3.23
N VAL A 696 -6.41 -9.18 4.55
CA VAL A 696 -7.61 -9.55 5.32
C VAL A 696 -8.67 -8.46 5.22
N VAL A 697 -8.31 -7.20 5.52
CA VAL A 697 -9.26 -6.08 5.50
C VAL A 697 -9.79 -5.84 4.08
N ASP A 698 -8.92 -5.69 3.09
CA ASP A 698 -9.34 -5.38 1.72
C ASP A 698 -10.15 -6.53 1.12
N SER A 699 -9.84 -7.79 1.45
CA SER A 699 -10.61 -8.97 1.04
C SER A 699 -12.01 -8.98 1.65
N MET A 700 -12.18 -8.59 2.92
CA MET A 700 -13.52 -8.53 3.53
C MET A 700 -14.40 -7.51 2.82
N PHE A 701 -13.90 -6.32 2.52
CA PHE A 701 -14.67 -5.32 1.77
C PHE A 701 -14.93 -5.76 0.31
N ALA A 702 -13.91 -6.28 -0.38
CA ALA A 702 -14.03 -6.69 -1.78
C ALA A 702 -15.02 -7.86 -1.97
N THR A 703 -14.88 -8.92 -1.17
CA THR A 703 -15.70 -10.14 -1.28
C THR A 703 -17.14 -9.92 -0.82
N THR A 704 -17.39 -9.08 0.19
CA THR A 704 -18.77 -8.74 0.59
C THR A 704 -19.40 -7.70 -0.34
N GLY A 705 -18.56 -6.97 -1.09
CA GLY A 705 -18.97 -5.84 -1.92
C GLY A 705 -19.40 -4.63 -1.10
N LYS A 706 -18.99 -4.55 0.17
CA LYS A 706 -19.25 -3.39 1.02
C LYS A 706 -18.33 -2.23 0.61
N PRO A 707 -18.82 -1.00 0.42
CA PRO A 707 -17.95 0.14 0.15
C PRO A 707 -17.01 0.43 1.33
N PHE A 708 -15.72 0.55 1.04
CA PHE A 708 -14.70 0.97 2.01
C PHE A 708 -14.85 2.48 2.28
N ARG A 709 -15.65 2.85 3.27
CA ARG A 709 -15.87 4.25 3.68
C ARG A 709 -15.30 4.51 5.06
N THR A 710 -14.37 5.47 5.17
CA THR A 710 -13.83 5.96 6.44
C THR A 710 -13.87 7.49 6.49
N GLU A 711 -13.53 8.08 7.62
CA GLU A 711 -13.28 9.52 7.69
C GLU A 711 -12.12 9.94 6.78
N GLU A 712 -12.05 11.22 6.47
CA GLU A 712 -10.87 11.81 5.83
C GLU A 712 -9.69 11.81 6.81
N ALA A 713 -8.55 11.31 6.37
CA ALA A 713 -7.30 11.38 7.11
C ALA A 713 -6.65 12.76 6.89
N SER A 714 -7.26 13.78 7.49
CA SER A 714 -6.79 15.17 7.39
C SER A 714 -6.80 15.85 8.76
N LEU A 715 -5.70 16.52 9.08
CA LEU A 715 -5.51 17.28 10.32
C LEU A 715 -6.12 18.69 10.25
N ASP A 716 -6.31 19.21 9.04
CA ASP A 716 -6.66 20.61 8.77
C ASP A 716 -7.79 20.71 7.74
N ILE A 717 -8.90 19.98 7.97
CA ILE A 717 -10.05 19.91 7.04
C ILE A 717 -10.71 21.28 6.76
N ASP A 718 -10.60 22.22 7.69
CA ASP A 718 -11.06 23.60 7.58
C ASP A 718 -9.99 24.54 7.01
N SER A 719 -8.79 24.00 6.76
CA SER A 719 -7.67 24.66 6.11
C SER A 719 -7.28 25.94 6.81
N ILE A 720 -7.06 25.89 8.14
CA ILE A 720 -6.64 27.06 8.92
C ILE A 720 -5.16 27.10 9.30
N ARG A 721 -4.47 25.94 9.29
CA ARG A 721 -3.11 25.81 9.79
C ARG A 721 -2.07 26.27 8.76
N GLU A 722 -0.88 26.57 9.27
CA GLU A 722 0.31 26.75 8.43
C GLU A 722 0.69 25.44 7.75
N GLN A 723 1.18 25.52 6.51
CA GLN A 723 1.54 24.36 5.68
C GLN A 723 2.45 23.35 6.39
N ALA A 724 3.43 23.82 7.17
CA ALA A 724 4.34 22.96 7.92
C ALA A 724 3.61 22.05 8.94
N ASN A 725 2.41 22.46 9.35
CA ASN A 725 1.59 21.80 10.35
C ASN A 725 0.26 21.29 9.77
N SER A 726 0.02 21.42 8.46
CA SER A 726 -1.18 20.92 7.79
C SER A 726 -0.84 19.63 7.04
N LEU A 727 -1.62 18.58 7.34
CA LEU A 727 -1.44 17.26 6.74
C LEU A 727 -2.78 16.74 6.26
N THR A 728 -2.85 16.40 4.99
CA THR A 728 -3.93 15.60 4.41
C THR A 728 -3.33 14.38 3.74
N LEU A 729 -3.90 13.22 4.02
CA LEU A 729 -3.62 11.95 3.38
C LEU A 729 -4.82 11.48 2.53
N GLY A 730 -5.81 12.36 2.35
CA GLY A 730 -7.04 12.07 1.61
C GLY A 730 -8.01 11.18 2.39
N GLN A 731 -8.97 10.60 1.68
CA GLN A 731 -9.92 9.64 2.23
C GLN A 731 -9.44 8.22 1.94
N PRO A 732 -9.04 7.43 2.97
CA PRO A 732 -8.63 6.05 2.78
C PRO A 732 -9.71 5.21 2.10
N ARG A 733 -9.34 4.47 1.05
CA ARG A 733 -10.22 3.52 0.33
C ARG A 733 -9.65 2.10 0.28
N ARG A 734 -8.48 1.92 0.89
CA ARG A 734 -7.68 0.69 0.95
C ARG A 734 -6.95 0.67 2.28
N ALA A 735 -6.66 -0.53 2.78
CA ALA A 735 -5.94 -0.69 4.04
C ALA A 735 -4.57 0.00 4.06
N TRP A 736 -3.81 -0.02 2.96
CA TRP A 736 -2.48 0.61 2.88
C TRP A 736 -2.51 2.14 3.05
N MET A 737 -3.66 2.79 2.75
CA MET A 737 -3.84 4.24 2.91
C MET A 737 -4.02 4.65 4.37
N LEU A 738 -4.30 3.71 5.27
CA LEU A 738 -4.45 3.97 6.69
C LEU A 738 -3.09 4.27 7.33
N THR A 739 -3.14 4.88 8.51
CA THR A 739 -1.97 5.35 9.26
C THR A 739 -2.25 5.29 10.75
N SER A 740 -1.20 5.39 11.56
CA SER A 740 -1.36 5.58 12.99
C SER A 740 -2.23 6.80 13.30
N THR A 741 -3.26 6.56 14.11
CA THR A 741 -4.07 7.56 14.82
C THR A 741 -3.49 7.88 16.20
N SER A 742 -2.32 7.33 16.55
CA SER A 742 -1.73 7.53 17.88
C SER A 742 -1.12 8.94 18.04
N ASN A 743 -1.29 9.54 19.23
CA ASN A 743 -0.96 10.92 19.69
C ASN A 743 -2.11 11.91 19.41
N GLU A 744 -2.58 12.82 20.28
CA GLU A 744 -2.40 13.10 21.70
C GLU A 744 -3.40 12.28 22.53
N ARG A 745 -2.92 11.61 23.58
CA ARG A 745 -3.67 10.64 24.42
C ARG A 745 -4.91 11.18 25.15
N ASP A 746 -5.24 12.47 25.01
CA ASP A 746 -6.25 13.17 25.82
C ASP A 746 -7.31 13.97 25.00
N ARG A 747 -7.49 13.71 23.70
CA ARG A 747 -8.46 14.47 22.86
C ARG A 747 -9.54 13.62 22.19
N PRO A 748 -10.56 13.13 22.94
CA PRO A 748 -11.68 12.35 22.39
C PRO A 748 -12.37 13.00 21.18
N ALA A 749 -12.46 14.32 21.13
CA ALA A 749 -13.05 15.06 20.01
C ALA A 749 -12.37 14.79 18.65
N LEU A 750 -11.07 14.46 18.65
CA LEU A 750 -10.28 14.23 17.44
C LEU A 750 -10.16 12.74 17.07
N ALA A 751 -10.85 11.84 17.79
CA ALA A 751 -10.90 10.44 17.40
C ALA A 751 -11.40 10.29 15.95
N LEU A 752 -10.97 9.23 15.26
CA LEU A 752 -11.45 8.88 13.93
C LEU A 752 -12.07 7.47 14.02
N PRO A 753 -13.31 7.33 14.54
CA PRO A 753 -13.87 6.04 14.93
C PRO A 753 -13.91 5.00 13.82
N ARG A 754 -14.18 5.39 12.56
CA ARG A 754 -14.23 4.42 11.46
C ARG A 754 -12.83 3.99 11.03
N ILE A 755 -11.88 4.93 10.91
CA ILE A 755 -10.45 4.61 10.71
C ILE A 755 -9.96 3.69 11.82
N GLN A 756 -10.27 4.01 13.09
CA GLN A 756 -9.84 3.22 14.24
C GLN A 756 -10.40 1.79 14.17
N ALA A 757 -11.68 1.61 13.86
CA ALA A 757 -12.30 0.30 13.74
C ALA A 757 -11.62 -0.60 12.68
N VAL A 758 -11.08 -0.03 11.60
CA VAL A 758 -10.30 -0.78 10.61
C VAL A 758 -8.86 -1.03 11.10
N CYS A 759 -8.22 -0.02 11.71
CA CYS A 759 -6.90 -0.15 12.31
C CYS A 759 -6.84 -1.21 13.41
N ASP A 760 -7.92 -1.40 14.17
CA ASP A 760 -8.01 -2.44 15.21
C ASP A 760 -7.93 -3.85 14.60
N VAL A 761 -8.61 -4.07 13.46
CA VAL A 761 -8.49 -5.33 12.71
C VAL A 761 -7.08 -5.47 12.15
N LEU A 762 -6.54 -4.42 11.52
CA LEU A 762 -5.18 -4.45 11.00
C LEU A 762 -4.16 -4.85 12.08
N ALA A 763 -4.23 -4.22 13.25
CA ALA A 763 -3.34 -4.49 14.37
C ALA A 763 -3.46 -5.94 14.89
N ALA A 764 -4.68 -6.49 14.98
CA ALA A 764 -4.90 -7.88 15.37
C ALA A 764 -4.23 -8.90 14.42
N PHE A 765 -4.03 -8.51 13.15
CA PHE A 765 -3.35 -9.29 12.11
C PHE A 765 -1.89 -8.86 11.87
N GLY A 766 -1.26 -8.20 12.84
CA GLY A 766 0.18 -7.91 12.82
C GLY A 766 0.58 -6.68 12.01
N TRP A 767 -0.36 -5.80 11.65
CA TRP A 767 -0.04 -4.51 11.04
C TRP A 767 0.75 -3.62 12.01
N ARG A 768 1.71 -2.88 11.45
CA ARG A 768 2.54 -1.94 12.20
C ARG A 768 2.19 -0.52 11.80
N ALA A 769 1.50 0.18 12.70
CA ALA A 769 1.08 1.56 12.49
C ALA A 769 2.28 2.53 12.37
N SER A 770 3.41 2.20 13.00
CA SER A 770 4.71 2.86 12.83
C SER A 770 5.74 1.85 12.31
N ARG A 771 6.63 2.28 11.41
CA ARG A 771 7.63 1.40 10.78
C ARG A 771 9.03 1.93 11.08
N PRO A 772 9.61 1.58 12.24
CA PRO A 772 10.92 2.08 12.64
C PRO A 772 12.06 1.40 11.87
N ASP A 773 11.85 0.19 11.35
CA ASP A 773 12.87 -0.64 10.72
C ASP A 773 12.39 -1.23 9.37
N PRO A 774 13.29 -1.38 8.38
CA PRO A 774 13.01 -1.83 7.00
C PRO A 774 12.80 -3.36 6.87
N VAL A 775 11.98 -3.92 7.75
CA VAL A 775 11.69 -5.36 7.81
C VAL A 775 10.23 -5.64 7.46
N THR A 776 9.97 -6.79 6.85
CA THR A 776 8.63 -7.22 6.42
C THR A 776 8.08 -8.36 7.29
N ASP A 777 8.87 -8.82 8.26
CA ASP A 777 8.45 -9.84 9.21
C ASP A 777 7.40 -9.24 10.14
N ARG A 778 6.24 -9.89 10.21
CA ARG A 778 5.10 -9.48 11.03
C ARG A 778 4.67 -10.65 11.91
N GLU A 779 4.11 -10.35 13.08
CA GLU A 779 3.55 -11.37 13.95
C GLU A 779 2.31 -11.99 13.28
N SER A 780 2.49 -13.18 12.70
CA SER A 780 1.44 -13.93 12.03
C SER A 780 0.91 -15.09 12.88
N ALA A 781 1.36 -15.20 14.14
CA ALA A 781 0.94 -16.23 15.06
C ALA A 781 -0.58 -16.15 15.30
N ALA A 782 -1.21 -17.32 15.44
CA ALA A 782 -2.61 -17.38 15.81
C ALA A 782 -2.78 -16.86 17.24
N ASN A 783 -3.72 -15.96 17.44
CA ASN A 783 -4.09 -15.49 18.77
C ASN A 783 -5.63 -15.44 18.88
N SER A 784 -6.15 -15.35 20.11
CA SER A 784 -7.59 -15.30 20.36
C SER A 784 -8.24 -13.99 19.90
N LEU A 785 -7.46 -12.91 19.73
CA LEU A 785 -7.96 -11.61 19.28
C LEU A 785 -8.39 -11.65 17.81
N GLN A 786 -7.67 -12.38 16.95
CA GLN A 786 -7.98 -12.52 15.52
C GLN A 786 -9.42 -13.00 15.26
N PRO A 787 -9.88 -14.17 15.76
CA PRO A 787 -11.26 -14.58 15.56
C PRO A 787 -12.25 -13.67 16.31
N ALA A 788 -11.89 -13.17 17.51
CA ALA A 788 -12.78 -12.30 18.27
C ALA A 788 -13.11 -10.98 17.54
N ILE A 789 -12.10 -10.33 16.94
CA ILE A 789 -12.27 -9.06 16.23
C ILE A 789 -12.99 -9.24 14.89
N LEU A 790 -12.79 -10.36 14.19
CA LEU A 790 -13.55 -10.66 12.97
C LEU A 790 -15.03 -10.95 13.28
N SER A 791 -15.28 -11.68 14.36
CA SER A 791 -16.63 -12.12 14.75
C SER A 791 -17.47 -11.01 15.37
N ASN A 792 -16.86 -10.16 16.22
CA ASN A 792 -17.58 -9.19 17.05
C ASN A 792 -17.09 -7.74 16.89
N GLY A 793 -16.05 -7.51 16.09
CA GLY A 793 -15.52 -6.18 15.86
C GLY A 793 -16.49 -5.28 15.09
N THR A 794 -16.29 -3.98 15.26
CA THR A 794 -17.12 -2.95 14.58
C THR A 794 -17.06 -3.11 13.06
N MET A 795 -15.85 -3.30 12.49
CA MET A 795 -15.69 -3.55 11.06
C MET A 795 -16.38 -4.86 10.61
N GLY A 796 -16.27 -5.93 11.40
CA GLY A 796 -16.93 -7.21 11.12
C GLY A 796 -18.45 -7.07 10.98
N THR A 797 -19.08 -6.23 11.81
CA THR A 797 -20.51 -5.90 11.70
C THR A 797 -20.87 -5.19 10.40
N TRP A 798 -19.99 -4.33 9.88
CA TRP A 798 -20.26 -3.58 8.65
C TRP A 798 -20.28 -4.45 7.40
N VAL A 799 -19.39 -5.43 7.35
CA VAL A 799 -19.18 -6.31 6.19
C VAL A 799 -20.07 -7.55 6.22
N THR A 800 -20.71 -7.85 7.36
CA THR A 800 -21.71 -8.94 7.43
C THR A 800 -23.13 -8.42 7.32
N ARG A 801 -23.40 -7.16 7.69
CA ARG A 801 -24.74 -6.59 7.60
C ARG A 801 -25.13 -6.24 6.16
N LEU A 802 -26.22 -6.85 5.69
CA LEU A 802 -26.86 -6.55 4.42
C LEU A 802 -27.56 -5.18 4.49
N SER A 803 -26.83 -4.16 4.06
CA SER A 803 -27.29 -2.78 3.82
C SER A 803 -27.59 -2.59 2.31
N ASP A 804 -28.24 -1.49 1.92
CA ASP A 804 -28.63 -1.28 0.52
C ASP A 804 -27.44 -1.20 -0.45
N ASP A 805 -26.29 -0.72 0.02
CA ASP A 805 -25.06 -0.62 -0.75
C ASP A 805 -24.15 -1.86 -0.61
N HIS A 806 -24.63 -2.93 0.02
CA HIS A 806 -23.86 -4.16 0.24
C HIS A 806 -23.99 -5.12 -0.94
N GLY A 807 -22.86 -5.60 -1.48
CA GLY A 807 -22.85 -6.48 -2.67
C GLY A 807 -23.65 -7.78 -2.51
N VAL A 808 -23.64 -8.39 -1.32
CA VAL A 808 -24.48 -9.57 -1.03
C VAL A 808 -25.99 -9.26 -1.01
N THR A 809 -26.40 -8.02 -0.70
CA THR A 809 -27.82 -7.63 -0.80
C THR A 809 -28.31 -7.75 -2.24
N ALA A 810 -27.51 -7.31 -3.23
CA ALA A 810 -27.84 -7.48 -4.64
C ALA A 810 -27.94 -8.97 -5.02
N LEU A 811 -26.97 -9.80 -4.60
CA LEU A 811 -27.01 -11.25 -4.84
C LEU A 811 -28.26 -11.91 -4.22
N ALA A 812 -28.63 -11.51 -3.02
CA ALA A 812 -29.82 -12.03 -2.35
C ALA A 812 -31.12 -11.66 -3.08
N LEU A 813 -31.20 -10.45 -3.64
CA LEU A 813 -32.35 -10.01 -4.43
C LEU A 813 -32.44 -10.76 -5.76
N ASP A 814 -31.30 -11.00 -6.41
CA ASP A 814 -31.24 -11.62 -7.74
C ASP A 814 -31.29 -13.16 -7.71
N ALA A 815 -31.01 -13.78 -6.57
CA ALA A 815 -30.94 -15.24 -6.43
C ALA A 815 -32.25 -15.94 -6.83
N ARG A 816 -32.12 -16.97 -7.68
CA ARG A 816 -33.27 -17.79 -8.15
C ARG A 816 -33.62 -18.94 -7.22
N SER A 817 -32.66 -19.44 -6.44
CA SER A 817 -32.87 -20.48 -5.42
C SER A 817 -31.86 -20.35 -4.27
N PRO A 818 -32.12 -20.98 -3.11
CA PRO A 818 -31.15 -21.06 -2.00
C PRO A 818 -29.84 -21.73 -2.40
N GLU A 819 -29.88 -22.75 -3.26
CA GLU A 819 -28.71 -23.44 -3.80
C GLU A 819 -27.84 -22.48 -4.62
N ALA A 820 -28.45 -21.75 -5.57
CA ALA A 820 -27.73 -20.80 -6.41
C ALA A 820 -27.11 -19.65 -5.58
N LEU A 821 -27.81 -19.19 -4.53
CA LEU A 821 -27.26 -18.21 -3.60
C LEU A 821 -26.09 -18.79 -2.81
N THR A 822 -26.18 -20.05 -2.35
CA THR A 822 -25.11 -20.72 -1.61
C THR A 822 -23.87 -20.86 -2.48
N ASP A 823 -24.01 -21.32 -3.73
CA ASP A 823 -22.91 -21.41 -4.68
C ASP A 823 -22.24 -20.06 -4.92
N ALA A 824 -23.05 -19.01 -5.15
CA ALA A 824 -22.54 -17.66 -5.35
C ALA A 824 -21.79 -17.12 -4.12
N LEU A 825 -22.28 -17.40 -2.90
CA LEU A 825 -21.61 -16.98 -1.66
C LEU A 825 -20.26 -17.68 -1.46
N PHE A 826 -20.21 -19.00 -1.70
CA PHE A 826 -18.97 -19.77 -1.59
C PHE A 826 -17.93 -19.34 -2.64
N LEU A 827 -18.34 -19.17 -3.89
CA LEU A 827 -17.43 -18.67 -4.94
C LEU A 827 -16.94 -17.25 -4.63
N ARG A 828 -17.82 -16.37 -4.16
CA ARG A 828 -17.47 -14.97 -3.90
C ARG A 828 -16.59 -14.78 -2.66
N LEU A 829 -16.84 -15.52 -1.58
CA LEU A 829 -16.15 -15.34 -0.29
C LEU A 829 -14.92 -16.25 -0.16
N LEU A 830 -14.99 -17.48 -0.69
CA LEU A 830 -13.95 -18.50 -0.53
C LEU A 830 -13.29 -18.91 -1.85
N SER A 831 -13.81 -18.48 -3.01
CA SER A 831 -13.26 -18.82 -4.34
C SER A 831 -13.24 -20.32 -4.62
N ARG A 832 -14.23 -21.06 -4.11
CA ARG A 832 -14.45 -22.48 -4.40
C ARG A 832 -15.95 -22.80 -4.35
N HIS A 833 -16.32 -23.97 -4.86
CA HIS A 833 -17.67 -24.48 -4.67
C HIS A 833 -17.85 -25.02 -3.23
N PRO A 834 -19.08 -25.00 -2.70
CA PRO A 834 -19.41 -25.71 -1.47
C PRO A 834 -19.30 -27.23 -1.70
N THR A 835 -18.85 -27.95 -0.68
CA THR A 835 -18.99 -29.41 -0.64
C THR A 835 -20.47 -29.81 -0.62
N ALA A 836 -20.80 -31.05 -0.97
CA ALA A 836 -22.19 -31.53 -0.94
C ALA A 836 -22.85 -31.36 0.46
N ALA A 837 -22.07 -31.51 1.54
CA ALA A 837 -22.54 -31.31 2.90
C ALA A 837 -22.77 -29.82 3.23
N GLU A 838 -21.85 -28.95 2.82
CA GLU A 838 -22.03 -27.49 2.95
C GLU A 838 -23.23 -27.02 2.14
N GLN A 839 -23.36 -27.43 0.88
CA GLN A 839 -24.47 -27.05 0.00
C GLN A 839 -25.81 -27.41 0.63
N LYS A 840 -25.97 -28.67 1.07
CA LYS A 840 -27.18 -29.13 1.74
C LYS A 840 -27.46 -28.34 3.02
N LYS A 841 -26.44 -28.05 3.83
CA LYS A 841 -26.59 -27.34 5.10
C LYS A 841 -27.03 -25.89 4.88
N TYR A 842 -26.32 -25.15 4.04
CA TYR A 842 -26.54 -23.72 3.84
C TYR A 842 -27.77 -23.44 2.99
N SER A 843 -28.04 -24.23 1.94
CA SER A 843 -29.25 -24.04 1.14
C SER A 843 -30.52 -24.36 1.93
N ALA A 844 -30.50 -25.39 2.79
CA ALA A 844 -31.61 -25.68 3.69
C ALA A 844 -31.84 -24.54 4.70
N TYR A 845 -30.77 -23.97 5.27
CA TYR A 845 -30.87 -22.85 6.21
C TYR A 845 -31.41 -21.57 5.55
N LEU A 846 -30.99 -21.29 4.31
CA LEU A 846 -31.45 -20.13 3.52
C LEU A 846 -32.83 -20.35 2.88
N GLY A 847 -33.31 -21.59 2.77
CA GLY A 847 -34.57 -21.93 2.10
C GLY A 847 -35.81 -21.48 2.85
N GLU A 848 -35.75 -21.46 4.18
CA GLU A 848 -36.86 -21.01 5.02
C GLU A 848 -37.15 -19.51 4.80
N GLY A 849 -38.32 -19.18 4.24
CA GLY A 849 -38.70 -17.80 3.92
C GLY A 849 -38.13 -17.25 2.61
N PHE A 850 -37.37 -18.03 1.82
CA PHE A 850 -36.70 -17.56 0.61
C PHE A 850 -37.65 -17.00 -0.45
N ALA A 851 -38.78 -17.67 -0.70
CA ALA A 851 -39.73 -17.26 -1.74
C ALA A 851 -40.40 -15.91 -1.43
N GLY A 852 -40.63 -15.62 -0.15
CA GLY A 852 -41.24 -14.37 0.33
C GLY A 852 -40.23 -13.34 0.84
N ARG A 853 -38.94 -13.53 0.58
CA ARG A 853 -37.88 -12.70 1.17
C ARG A 853 -37.87 -11.26 0.69
N ILE A 854 -38.29 -11.00 -0.55
CA ILE A 854 -38.22 -9.67 -1.17
C ILE A 854 -39.42 -8.85 -0.73
N VAL A 855 -39.16 -7.65 -0.20
CA VAL A 855 -40.18 -6.69 0.18
C VAL A 855 -40.27 -5.62 -0.91
N ASN A 856 -41.44 -5.44 -1.49
CA ASN A 856 -41.72 -4.31 -2.38
C ASN A 856 -41.92 -3.04 -1.55
N VAL A 857 -40.81 -2.42 -1.14
CA VAL A 857 -40.83 -1.14 -0.43
C VAL A 857 -41.02 -0.01 -1.45
N ALA A 858 -42.06 0.81 -1.29
CA ALA A 858 -42.28 2.00 -2.10
C ALA A 858 -41.32 3.13 -1.66
N SER A 859 -40.34 3.44 -2.51
CA SER A 859 -39.38 4.57 -2.40
C SER A 859 -38.53 4.64 -1.10
N PRO A 860 -37.36 5.30 -1.14
CA PRO A 860 -36.48 5.37 0.03
C PRO A 860 -37.19 6.00 1.22
N ARG A 861 -36.84 5.53 2.43
CA ARG A 861 -37.26 6.14 3.69
C ARG A 861 -37.12 7.67 3.59
N PRO A 862 -38.17 8.47 3.89
CA PRO A 862 -38.07 9.91 3.84
C PRO A 862 -36.89 10.35 4.72
N ALA A 863 -35.95 11.09 4.12
CA ALA A 863 -34.88 11.70 4.89
C ALA A 863 -35.52 12.62 5.93
N GLY A 864 -35.15 12.47 7.20
CA GLY A 864 -35.56 13.42 8.24
C GLY A 864 -35.12 14.85 7.87
N PRO A 865 -35.59 15.88 8.61
CA PRO A 865 -35.18 17.26 8.37
C PRO A 865 -33.65 17.35 8.38
N ARG A 866 -33.06 17.75 7.23
CA ARG A 866 -31.61 17.83 7.07
C ARG A 866 -31.07 18.96 7.93
N LYS A 867 -29.99 18.67 8.63
CA LYS A 867 -29.20 19.66 9.38
C LYS A 867 -27.78 19.65 8.84
N PRO A 868 -27.08 20.79 8.85
CA PRO A 868 -25.66 20.81 8.53
C PRO A 868 -24.90 19.89 9.48
N GLU A 869 -23.99 19.11 8.92
CA GLU A 869 -23.12 18.25 9.72
C GLU A 869 -22.16 19.13 10.54
N TYR A 870 -22.05 18.84 11.84
CA TYR A 870 -21.05 19.50 12.68
C TYR A 870 -19.72 18.79 12.48
N TYR A 871 -18.78 19.45 11.81
CA TYR A 871 -17.46 18.88 11.57
C TYR A 871 -16.52 19.17 12.71
N VAL A 872 -15.79 18.15 13.16
CA VAL A 872 -14.75 18.30 14.17
C VAL A 872 -13.38 18.34 13.50
N SER A 873 -12.64 19.42 13.73
CA SER A 873 -11.29 19.68 13.22
C SER A 873 -10.34 20.03 14.38
N TRP A 874 -9.05 20.21 14.08
CA TRP A 874 -8.11 20.72 15.06
C TRP A 874 -8.47 22.12 15.57
N SER A 875 -9.31 22.87 14.85
CA SER A 875 -9.62 24.25 15.19
C SER A 875 -10.69 24.34 16.26
N ASN A 876 -11.66 23.44 16.26
CA ASN A 876 -12.80 23.46 17.18
C ASN A 876 -12.82 22.31 18.20
N HIS A 877 -11.76 21.48 18.26
CA HIS A 877 -11.72 20.30 19.13
C HIS A 877 -11.81 20.60 20.64
N LEU A 878 -11.64 21.85 21.07
CA LEU A 878 -11.81 22.30 22.46
C LEU A 878 -13.27 22.68 22.79
N ASN A 879 -14.19 22.68 21.82
CA ASN A 879 -15.61 22.93 22.07
C ASN A 879 -16.29 21.65 22.60
N ASP A 880 -17.10 21.75 23.64
CA ASP A 880 -17.85 20.63 24.24
C ASP A 880 -18.75 19.87 23.23
N LEU A 881 -19.32 20.58 22.26
CA LEU A 881 -20.10 20.01 21.17
C LEU A 881 -19.25 19.09 20.28
N ALA A 882 -17.95 19.38 20.11
CA ALA A 882 -17.06 18.54 19.32
C ALA A 882 -16.89 17.15 19.94
N THR A 883 -16.72 17.08 21.27
CA THR A 883 -16.70 15.81 22.00
C THR A 883 -18.03 15.07 21.86
N THR A 884 -19.16 15.76 22.04
CA THR A 884 -20.49 15.17 21.93
C THR A 884 -20.75 14.58 20.54
N VAL A 885 -20.43 15.33 19.48
CA VAL A 885 -20.57 14.88 18.09
C VAL A 885 -19.65 13.70 17.82
N ARG A 886 -18.43 13.70 18.33
CA ARG A 886 -17.52 12.58 18.13
C ARG A 886 -18.00 11.30 18.81
N MET A 887 -18.56 11.40 20.02
CA MET A 887 -19.19 10.26 20.69
C MET A 887 -20.39 9.72 19.89
N GLN A 888 -21.18 10.58 19.26
CA GLN A 888 -22.29 10.17 18.38
C GLN A 888 -21.77 9.46 17.12
N GLN A 889 -20.71 9.98 16.50
CA GLN A 889 -20.06 9.34 15.35
C GLN A 889 -19.44 7.99 15.72
N GLU A 890 -18.86 7.85 16.91
CA GLU A 890 -18.36 6.58 17.43
C GLU A 890 -19.49 5.57 17.64
N ALA A 891 -20.61 6.00 18.23
CA ALA A 891 -21.80 5.16 18.36
C ALA A 891 -22.38 4.76 16.99
N ALA A 892 -22.38 5.68 16.01
CA ALA A 892 -22.81 5.40 14.65
C ALA A 892 -21.87 4.42 13.93
N ALA A 893 -20.55 4.58 14.10
CA ALA A 893 -19.54 3.66 13.59
C ALA A 893 -19.76 2.26 14.18
N ARG A 894 -19.91 2.12 15.51
CA ARG A 894 -20.24 0.83 16.16
C ARG A 894 -21.53 0.23 15.65
N LYS A 895 -22.57 1.06 15.46
CA LYS A 895 -23.86 0.60 14.95
C LYS A 895 -23.73 0.10 13.52
N GLY A 896 -22.96 0.76 12.65
CA GLY A 896 -22.89 0.48 11.21
C GLY A 896 -24.11 0.98 10.44
N ASP A 897 -24.07 0.83 9.12
CA ASP A 897 -25.15 1.28 8.21
C ASP A 897 -26.48 0.57 8.51
N PRO A 898 -27.63 1.21 8.26
CA PRO A 898 -28.93 0.56 8.44
C PRO A 898 -29.04 -0.67 7.55
N ALA A 899 -29.66 -1.72 8.09
CA ALA A 899 -30.01 -2.90 7.31
C ALA A 899 -31.00 -2.53 6.20
N THR A 900 -30.90 -3.22 5.07
CA THR A 900 -31.86 -3.07 3.97
C THR A 900 -33.27 -3.45 4.41
N ASP A 901 -34.26 -2.69 3.98
CA ASP A 901 -35.68 -2.98 4.15
C ASP A 901 -36.28 -3.72 2.94
N ARG A 902 -35.49 -3.91 1.88
CA ARG A 902 -35.86 -4.65 0.66
C ARG A 902 -35.91 -6.16 0.86
N LEU A 903 -35.44 -6.64 2.02
CA LEU A 903 -35.49 -8.03 2.44
C LEU A 903 -36.26 -8.13 3.76
N THR A 904 -37.03 -9.20 3.95
CA THR A 904 -37.69 -9.45 5.23
C THR A 904 -36.65 -9.59 6.34
N THR A 905 -36.91 -8.99 7.51
CA THR A 905 -35.94 -8.94 8.61
C THR A 905 -35.45 -10.33 9.03
N GLU A 906 -36.35 -11.32 9.06
CA GLU A 906 -36.02 -12.69 9.43
C GLU A 906 -35.08 -13.34 8.41
N TRP A 907 -35.44 -13.31 7.12
CA TRP A 907 -34.63 -13.93 6.08
C TRP A 907 -33.28 -13.22 5.89
N ARG A 908 -33.27 -11.89 5.95
CA ARG A 908 -32.03 -11.09 5.91
C ARG A 908 -31.04 -11.54 6.99
N ARG A 909 -31.48 -11.76 8.23
CA ARG A 909 -30.60 -12.21 9.32
C ARG A 909 -29.98 -13.58 9.02
N ARG A 910 -30.74 -14.50 8.43
CA ARG A 910 -30.21 -15.81 8.01
C ARG A 910 -29.12 -15.64 6.95
N ALA A 911 -29.33 -14.78 5.96
CA ALA A 911 -28.30 -14.46 4.97
C ALA A 911 -27.05 -13.84 5.60
N GLU A 912 -27.21 -12.92 6.57
CA GLU A 912 -26.12 -12.33 7.35
C GLU A 912 -25.35 -13.38 8.16
N ASP A 913 -26.04 -14.35 8.77
CA ASP A 913 -25.43 -15.45 9.52
C ASP A 913 -24.56 -16.35 8.60
N VAL A 914 -25.01 -16.60 7.36
CA VAL A 914 -24.19 -17.34 6.37
C VAL A 914 -22.96 -16.54 5.97
N VAL A 915 -23.09 -15.25 5.66
CA VAL A 915 -21.94 -14.38 5.34
C VAL A 915 -20.96 -14.34 6.51
N TRP A 916 -21.47 -14.16 7.73
CA TRP A 916 -20.67 -14.16 8.95
C TRP A 916 -19.91 -15.48 9.12
N ALA A 917 -20.57 -16.63 8.90
CA ALA A 917 -19.94 -17.94 9.02
C ALA A 917 -18.82 -18.16 8.00
N LEU A 918 -19.00 -17.71 6.76
CA LEU A 918 -18.01 -17.88 5.69
C LEU A 918 -16.80 -16.95 5.89
N VAL A 919 -17.03 -15.68 6.25
CA VAL A 919 -15.94 -14.72 6.52
C VAL A 919 -15.13 -15.09 7.77
N ASN A 920 -15.76 -15.70 8.77
CA ASN A 920 -15.08 -16.20 9.97
C ASN A 920 -14.53 -17.64 9.82
N SER A 921 -14.64 -18.24 8.62
CA SER A 921 -14.06 -19.56 8.38
C SER A 921 -12.53 -19.48 8.42
N PRO A 922 -11.82 -20.51 8.93
CA PRO A 922 -10.37 -20.53 8.91
C PRO A 922 -9.78 -20.35 7.50
N GLU A 923 -10.46 -20.85 6.47
CA GLU A 923 -10.06 -20.77 5.07
C GLU A 923 -9.97 -19.33 4.54
N PHE A 924 -10.82 -18.42 5.04
CA PHE A 924 -10.89 -17.04 4.55
C PHE A 924 -9.55 -16.31 4.67
N ILE A 925 -8.80 -16.58 5.75
CA ILE A 925 -7.52 -15.90 6.06
C ILE A 925 -6.29 -16.60 5.47
N TYR A 926 -6.47 -17.60 4.61
CA TYR A 926 -5.36 -18.25 3.88
C TYR A 926 -5.45 -17.99 2.37
N ASN A 927 -4.25 -18.00 1.80
CA ASN A 927 -3.97 -17.83 0.38
C ASN A 927 -4.19 -19.12 -0.42
#